data_AF-A0A8J5EYD0-F1
#
_entry.id   AF-A0A8J5EYD0-F1
#
_cell.length_a   1.000
_cell.length_b   1.000
_cell.length_c   1.000
_cell.angle_alpha   90.00
_cell.angle_beta   90.00
_cell.angle_gamma   90.00
#
_symmetry.space_group_name_H-M   'P 1'
#
loop_
_entity.id
_entity.type
_entity.pdbx_description
1 polymer ?
#
loop_
_entity_poly.entity_id
_entity_poly.type
_entity_poly.pdbx_seq_one_letter_code
_entity_poly.pdbx_strand_id
1 'polypeptide(L)'
;MTAFSSSSPSSRVASITRVVPPLVELVGECGGVTAKKALVVLGSLATILKGREAVVATSGITVLMEATKTGPTTGREFVVHVLLQLATESPHIQGLLVGEGAIPLLVALRNCFVSGDAAGLLAGTTVLELIRTGGNREKIIWVRSLEVDLEKQKVVVVGDNITPFEVLISGSRFIVALATELRQQAPSVSILRQSLSSRRWIVDAGSGKRVKLACVNWPSHLEPMVAEGLSKRPLDEISKAIGTMGFNCVRFTWPTFLATNHSLANLTVRQSFERLSALNSTDISLIERHNPALIDLPLIEAYQAVVSNLGDNNVMVILDNHISKPGWCCKKTDGNGFFGDTYFDPNVWLEGLHNMATLFRSHKNVIGMSLRNELRGPRQNVEDWFKYMEMGAEAVHAANNDVLVILSGLSFDIDLGFLSTRQVKVSFSSKSKLVFEVHWYSFSDGQAWGNGNPNDVCGRISGSVTNKAGFLLDRQFPLFLSEFGIDQRGVNERDNRYFSCALAYAADKDLDWALWTLQGSYYLREGVVELEETYGLLSLNWATVRNPTQLQRVRAIQQPFRGPGFSDVPPYKIIFHPLTGHCVTLDSSRRLTLAIGPCSQRWNFNDDQTLSLTTGSTSSCITAVGLGMPVALAECHRVTSSKWALLSSSHMHVSTKVAGGNATVCLDVGRDGRSLITNPCRCLGGDARCDPEGQWFKLVTSSRLIN
;
A
#
# COMPACT_ATOMS: atom_id res chain seq x y z
N MET A 1 4.96 -25.87 46.26
CA MET A 1 5.35 -24.54 46.78
C MET A 1 6.34 -24.77 47.91
N THR A 2 7.62 -24.47 47.67
CA THR A 2 8.74 -24.15 48.62
C THR A 2 10.08 -24.57 47.98
N ALA A 3 10.49 -23.88 46.91
CA ALA A 3 11.87 -23.92 46.38
C ALA A 3 12.18 -22.78 45.37
N PHE A 4 11.52 -21.62 45.47
CA PHE A 4 11.67 -20.52 44.48
C PHE A 4 12.12 -19.19 45.11
N SER A 5 12.94 -19.21 46.17
CA SER A 5 13.51 -17.98 46.71
C SER A 5 15.02 -18.10 46.97
N SER A 6 15.82 -18.01 45.90
CA SER A 6 17.18 -17.40 45.88
C SER A 6 18.03 -17.88 44.69
N SER A 7 17.66 -17.57 43.44
CA SER A 7 18.50 -17.97 42.31
C SER A 7 18.56 -16.92 41.18
N SER A 8 19.76 -16.74 40.63
CA SER A 8 20.15 -15.74 39.62
C SER A 8 19.34 -15.88 38.31
N PRO A 9 19.25 -14.83 37.45
CA PRO A 9 18.51 -14.91 36.18
C PRO A 9 18.95 -16.07 35.27
N SER A 10 20.23 -16.41 35.28
CA SER A 10 20.81 -17.54 34.54
C SER A 10 20.38 -18.91 35.06
N SER A 11 20.16 -19.06 36.38
CA SER A 11 19.66 -20.30 36.98
C SER A 11 18.16 -20.56 36.72
N ARG A 12 17.35 -19.49 36.62
CA ARG A 12 15.92 -19.59 36.25
C ARG A 12 15.74 -20.05 34.80
N VAL A 13 16.62 -19.59 33.93
CA VAL A 13 16.69 -20.00 32.51
C VAL A 13 17.06 -21.48 32.36
N ALA A 14 18.06 -21.96 33.10
CA ALA A 14 18.47 -23.37 33.09
C ALA A 14 17.42 -24.32 33.70
N SER A 15 16.52 -23.80 34.53
CA SER A 15 15.42 -24.56 35.13
C SER A 15 14.28 -24.81 34.12
N ILE A 16 13.92 -23.84 33.29
CA ILE A 16 12.81 -23.96 32.32
C ILE A 16 13.09 -25.04 31.27
N THR A 17 14.30 -25.08 30.71
CA THR A 17 14.68 -26.10 29.71
C THR A 17 14.73 -27.52 30.28
N ARG A 18 14.84 -27.68 31.61
CA ARG A 18 14.78 -28.99 32.29
C ARG A 18 13.36 -29.41 32.67
N VAL A 19 12.47 -28.44 32.90
CA VAL A 19 11.10 -28.68 33.40
C VAL A 19 10.10 -28.93 32.27
N VAL A 20 10.30 -28.35 31.08
CA VAL A 20 9.36 -28.51 29.95
C VAL A 20 9.27 -29.95 29.41
N PRO A 21 10.37 -30.68 29.14
CA PRO A 21 10.28 -32.05 28.61
C PRO A 21 9.40 -33.01 29.44
N PRO A 22 9.59 -33.16 30.77
CA PRO A 22 8.74 -34.07 31.56
C PRO A 22 7.28 -33.58 31.66
N LEU A 23 7.03 -32.27 31.54
CA LEU A 23 5.65 -31.76 31.49
C LEU A 23 4.96 -32.12 30.17
N VAL A 24 5.68 -32.09 29.04
CA VAL A 24 5.14 -32.51 27.73
C VAL A 24 4.88 -34.01 27.72
N GLU A 25 5.78 -34.82 28.29
CA GLU A 25 5.60 -36.27 28.44
C GLU A 25 4.35 -36.61 29.27
N LEU A 26 4.16 -35.94 30.41
CA LEU A 26 2.97 -36.09 31.26
C LEU A 26 1.65 -35.70 30.57
N VAL A 27 1.71 -34.84 29.53
CA VAL A 27 0.54 -34.52 28.71
C VAL A 27 0.27 -35.64 27.68
N GLY A 28 1.32 -36.27 27.15
CA GLY A 28 1.23 -37.36 26.17
C GLY A 28 0.66 -38.67 26.72
N GLU A 29 0.84 -38.96 28.02
CA GLU A 29 0.37 -40.20 28.67
C GLU A 29 -1.16 -40.33 28.82
N CYS A 30 -1.95 -39.36 28.32
CA CYS A 30 -3.42 -39.42 28.18
C CYS A 30 -4.21 -39.93 29.41
N GLY A 31 -4.30 -39.13 30.47
CA GLY A 31 -5.40 -39.23 31.45
C GLY A 31 -5.05 -38.86 32.91
N GLY A 32 -5.98 -38.18 33.59
CA GLY A 32 -5.93 -37.96 35.05
C GLY A 32 -5.61 -36.55 35.54
N VAL A 33 -5.61 -36.36 36.86
CA VAL A 33 -5.37 -35.06 37.55
C VAL A 33 -3.96 -34.51 37.29
N THR A 34 -2.99 -35.39 37.02
CA THR A 34 -1.58 -35.04 36.79
C THR A 34 -1.38 -34.32 35.45
N ALA A 35 -2.02 -34.79 34.36
CA ALA A 35 -1.96 -34.15 33.05
C ALA A 35 -2.57 -32.73 33.07
N LYS A 36 -3.68 -32.52 33.80
CA LYS A 36 -4.28 -31.19 33.98
C LYS A 36 -3.34 -30.22 34.68
N LYS A 37 -2.68 -30.67 35.76
CA LYS A 37 -1.68 -29.86 36.47
C LYS A 37 -0.48 -29.54 35.57
N ALA A 38 -0.05 -30.48 34.74
CA ALA A 38 1.02 -30.25 33.77
C ALA A 38 0.64 -29.16 32.74
N LEU A 39 -0.59 -29.20 32.20
CA LEU A 39 -1.09 -28.19 31.26
C LEU A 39 -1.18 -26.78 31.87
N VAL A 40 -1.59 -26.66 33.14
CA VAL A 40 -1.62 -25.37 33.85
C VAL A 40 -0.21 -24.78 33.98
N VAL A 41 0.78 -25.61 34.30
CA VAL A 41 2.17 -25.18 34.41
C VAL A 41 2.74 -24.83 33.03
N LEU A 42 2.45 -25.64 32.00
CA LEU A 42 2.83 -25.35 30.61
C LEU A 42 2.19 -24.05 30.10
N GLY A 43 0.93 -23.77 30.45
CA GLY A 43 0.26 -22.51 30.11
C GLY A 43 0.99 -21.30 30.69
N SER A 44 1.39 -21.39 31.96
CA SER A 44 2.21 -20.34 32.62
C SER A 44 3.61 -20.20 32.00
N LEU A 45 4.21 -21.30 31.54
CA LEU A 45 5.51 -21.25 30.85
C LEU A 45 5.38 -20.71 29.42
N ALA A 46 4.24 -20.96 28.76
CA ALA A 46 3.95 -20.45 27.43
C ALA A 46 3.72 -18.93 27.41
N THR A 47 3.55 -18.26 28.56
CA THR A 47 3.49 -16.78 28.61
C THR A 47 4.87 -16.12 28.52
N ILE A 48 5.97 -16.87 28.51
CA ILE A 48 7.35 -16.35 28.44
C ILE A 48 8.11 -16.92 27.24
N LEU A 49 8.96 -16.09 26.60
CA LEU A 49 9.64 -16.44 25.34
C LEU A 49 10.40 -17.78 25.40
N LYS A 50 11.25 -17.97 26.41
CA LYS A 50 12.04 -19.20 26.56
C LYS A 50 11.21 -20.44 26.86
N GLY A 51 10.05 -20.28 27.52
CA GLY A 51 9.14 -21.39 27.76
C GLY A 51 8.48 -21.85 26.46
N ARG A 52 8.09 -20.91 25.60
CA ARG A 52 7.56 -21.21 24.25
C ARG A 52 8.59 -21.95 23.39
N GLU A 53 9.82 -21.45 23.35
CA GLU A 53 10.93 -22.09 22.62
C GLU A 53 11.17 -23.53 23.12
N ALA A 54 11.17 -23.74 24.43
CA ALA A 54 11.35 -25.07 25.02
C ALA A 54 10.18 -26.02 24.70
N VAL A 55 8.94 -25.53 24.66
CA VAL A 55 7.76 -26.32 24.27
C VAL A 55 7.83 -26.72 22.79
N VAL A 56 8.30 -25.83 21.92
CA VAL A 56 8.50 -26.14 20.50
C VAL A 56 9.64 -27.14 20.31
N ALA A 57 10.77 -26.96 21.00
CA ALA A 57 11.93 -27.84 20.91
C ALA A 57 11.69 -29.28 21.39
N THR A 58 10.63 -29.50 22.18
CA THR A 58 10.22 -30.82 22.71
C THR A 58 9.08 -31.46 21.93
N SER A 59 8.79 -30.97 20.72
CA SER A 59 7.62 -31.39 19.92
C SER A 59 6.28 -31.23 20.67
N GLY A 60 6.23 -30.31 21.63
CA GLY A 60 5.06 -30.11 22.49
C GLY A 60 3.82 -29.66 21.74
N ILE A 61 3.97 -28.99 20.58
CA ILE A 61 2.82 -28.64 19.72
C ILE A 61 2.09 -29.90 19.25
N THR A 62 2.81 -30.90 18.74
CA THR A 62 2.23 -32.16 18.25
C THR A 62 1.55 -32.93 19.39
N VAL A 63 2.15 -32.94 20.58
CA VAL A 63 1.56 -33.58 21.77
C VAL A 63 0.28 -32.87 22.23
N LEU A 64 0.26 -31.53 22.24
CA LEU A 64 -0.93 -30.74 22.57
C LEU A 64 -2.04 -30.93 21.51
N MET A 65 -1.67 -31.01 20.23
CA MET A 65 -2.60 -31.30 19.14
C MET A 65 -3.24 -32.68 19.29
N GLU A 66 -2.47 -33.70 19.65
CA GLU A 66 -2.98 -35.05 19.89
C GLU A 66 -3.85 -35.11 21.15
N ALA A 67 -3.42 -34.48 22.25
CA ALA A 67 -4.21 -34.37 23.48
C ALA A 67 -5.56 -33.65 23.25
N THR A 68 -5.64 -32.78 22.25
CA THR A 68 -6.90 -32.14 21.84
C THR A 68 -7.85 -33.12 21.12
N LYS A 69 -7.30 -34.08 20.35
CA LYS A 69 -8.07 -35.12 19.64
C LYS A 69 -8.55 -36.23 20.58
N THR A 70 -7.65 -36.78 21.38
CA THR A 70 -7.86 -38.03 22.15
C THR A 70 -8.09 -37.81 23.63
N GLY A 71 -7.82 -36.61 24.17
CA GLY A 71 -7.94 -36.31 25.59
C GLY A 71 -9.38 -36.16 26.12
N PRO A 72 -9.61 -36.35 27.43
CA PRO A 72 -10.91 -36.17 28.08
C PRO A 72 -11.46 -34.75 27.88
N THR A 73 -12.78 -34.61 27.69
CA THR A 73 -13.46 -33.31 27.50
C THR A 73 -13.08 -32.27 28.56
N THR A 74 -13.02 -32.68 29.83
CA THR A 74 -12.66 -31.84 30.99
C THR A 74 -11.18 -31.37 31.03
N GLY A 75 -10.36 -31.71 30.04
CA GLY A 75 -8.95 -31.28 29.92
C GLY A 75 -8.65 -30.42 28.69
N ARG A 76 -9.55 -30.38 27.71
CA ARG A 76 -9.34 -29.71 26.41
C ARG A 76 -9.21 -28.19 26.54
N GLU A 77 -9.90 -27.56 27.48
CA GLU A 77 -9.80 -26.11 27.73
C GLU A 77 -8.37 -25.68 28.09
N PHE A 78 -7.65 -26.48 28.89
CA PHE A 78 -6.28 -26.19 29.28
C PHE A 78 -5.32 -26.36 28.11
N VAL A 79 -5.54 -27.37 27.27
CA VAL A 79 -4.75 -27.58 26.05
C VAL A 79 -4.91 -26.40 25.09
N VAL A 80 -6.15 -25.99 24.82
CA VAL A 80 -6.45 -24.83 23.95
C VAL A 80 -5.90 -23.54 24.55
N HIS A 81 -5.91 -23.38 25.88
CA HIS A 81 -5.26 -22.27 26.54
C HIS A 81 -3.75 -22.23 26.29
N VAL A 82 -3.05 -23.37 26.38
CA VAL A 82 -1.61 -23.43 26.05
C VAL A 82 -1.38 -23.09 24.57
N LEU A 83 -2.20 -23.62 23.66
CA LEU A 83 -2.10 -23.32 22.22
C LEU A 83 -2.33 -21.82 21.92
N LEU A 84 -3.29 -21.19 22.59
CA LEU A 84 -3.51 -19.74 22.52
C LEU A 84 -2.27 -18.99 22.98
N GLN A 85 -1.71 -19.36 24.13
CA GLN A 85 -0.49 -18.71 24.63
C GLN A 85 0.65 -18.86 23.63
N LEU A 86 0.90 -20.06 23.09
CA LEU A 86 1.92 -20.29 22.05
C LEU A 86 1.67 -19.46 20.79
N ALA A 87 0.40 -19.30 20.39
CA ALA A 87 0.00 -18.53 19.22
C ALA A 87 0.16 -17.01 19.40
N THR A 88 0.15 -16.48 20.62
CA THR A 88 0.35 -15.03 20.83
C THR A 88 1.80 -14.63 20.56
N GLU A 89 2.09 -13.44 20.02
CA GLU A 89 3.45 -12.82 20.01
C GLU A 89 4.60 -13.48 19.21
N SER A 90 4.46 -14.65 18.56
CA SER A 90 5.53 -15.27 17.75
C SER A 90 5.08 -15.78 16.37
N PRO A 91 5.39 -15.06 15.27
CA PRO A 91 5.05 -15.47 13.90
C PRO A 91 5.61 -16.84 13.48
N HIS A 92 6.78 -17.20 14.00
CA HIS A 92 7.40 -18.50 13.73
C HIS A 92 6.58 -19.65 14.34
N ILE A 93 6.15 -19.52 15.59
CA ILE A 93 5.35 -20.53 16.31
C ILE A 93 3.93 -20.61 15.73
N GLN A 94 3.35 -19.49 15.32
CA GLN A 94 2.08 -19.46 14.58
C GLN A 94 2.18 -20.26 13.27
N GLY A 95 3.27 -20.09 12.50
CA GLY A 95 3.53 -20.87 11.30
C GLY A 95 3.62 -22.39 11.57
N LEU A 96 4.25 -22.79 12.67
CA LEU A 96 4.31 -24.20 13.09
C LEU A 96 2.93 -24.76 13.49
N LEU A 97 2.14 -24.00 14.26
CA LEU A 97 0.77 -24.37 14.65
C LEU A 97 -0.13 -24.57 13.42
N VAL A 98 -0.04 -23.68 12.44
CA VAL A 98 -0.76 -23.82 11.16
C VAL A 98 -0.23 -25.02 10.36
N GLY A 99 1.09 -25.22 10.34
CA GLY A 99 1.74 -26.35 9.69
C GLY A 99 1.22 -27.71 10.17
N GLU A 100 1.06 -27.84 11.49
CA GLU A 100 0.57 -29.04 12.21
C GLU A 100 -0.96 -29.23 12.15
N GLY A 101 -1.70 -28.33 11.49
CA GLY A 101 -3.15 -28.48 11.31
C GLY A 101 -4.00 -28.04 12.49
N ALA A 102 -3.54 -27.05 13.28
CA ALA A 102 -4.30 -26.52 14.42
C ALA A 102 -5.67 -25.92 14.03
N ILE A 103 -5.77 -25.27 12.87
CA ILE A 103 -6.99 -24.54 12.46
C ILE A 103 -8.21 -25.47 12.30
N PRO A 104 -8.18 -26.53 11.46
CA PRO A 104 -9.33 -27.45 11.33
C PRO A 104 -9.77 -28.08 12.65
N LEU A 105 -8.80 -28.41 13.50
CA LEU A 105 -9.03 -29.04 14.79
C LEU A 105 -9.68 -28.09 15.80
N LEU A 106 -9.22 -26.84 15.88
CA LEU A 106 -9.80 -25.82 16.76
C LEU A 106 -11.20 -25.40 16.29
N VAL A 107 -11.46 -25.40 14.97
CA VAL A 107 -12.80 -25.18 14.39
C VAL A 107 -13.75 -26.33 14.74
N ALA A 108 -13.32 -27.58 14.57
CA ALA A 108 -14.12 -28.75 14.93
C ALA A 108 -14.45 -28.74 16.44
N LEU A 109 -13.46 -28.39 17.26
CA LEU A 109 -13.62 -28.30 18.70
C LEU A 109 -14.58 -27.17 19.09
N ARG A 110 -14.49 -25.99 18.46
CA ARG A 110 -15.44 -24.89 18.64
C ARG A 110 -16.88 -25.34 18.36
N ASN A 111 -17.10 -26.04 17.25
CA ASN A 111 -18.43 -26.45 16.81
C ASN A 111 -19.05 -27.55 17.69
N CYS A 112 -18.26 -28.22 18.53
CA CYS A 112 -18.74 -29.20 19.49
C CYS A 112 -19.29 -28.59 20.79
N PHE A 113 -19.02 -27.31 21.08
CA PHE A 113 -19.41 -26.66 22.33
C PHE A 113 -20.51 -25.61 22.12
N VAL A 114 -21.47 -25.55 23.05
CA VAL A 114 -22.55 -24.55 23.06
C VAL A 114 -21.96 -23.15 23.30
N SER A 115 -22.59 -22.11 22.74
CA SER A 115 -22.17 -20.72 22.95
C SER A 115 -22.11 -20.37 24.45
N GLY A 116 -20.91 -20.06 24.96
CA GLY A 116 -20.68 -19.72 26.36
C GLY A 116 -19.74 -20.67 27.11
N ASP A 117 -19.39 -21.81 26.53
CA ASP A 117 -18.36 -22.70 27.09
C ASP A 117 -16.95 -22.11 26.90
N ALA A 118 -16.13 -22.11 27.96
CA ALA A 118 -14.79 -21.52 27.98
C ALA A 118 -13.86 -22.17 26.95
N ALA A 119 -13.98 -23.49 26.74
CA ALA A 119 -13.19 -24.23 25.76
C ALA A 119 -13.51 -23.78 24.32
N GLY A 120 -14.80 -23.61 24.00
CA GLY A 120 -15.26 -23.13 22.71
C GLY A 120 -14.83 -21.67 22.46
N LEU A 121 -14.90 -20.82 23.48
CA LEU A 121 -14.43 -19.43 23.37
C LEU A 121 -12.93 -19.35 23.07
N LEU A 122 -12.11 -20.05 23.86
CA LEU A 122 -10.66 -20.12 23.69
C LEU A 122 -10.27 -20.66 22.30
N ALA A 123 -10.99 -21.67 21.79
CA ALA A 123 -10.70 -22.25 20.48
C ALA A 123 -10.98 -21.25 19.35
N GLY A 124 -12.11 -20.54 19.42
CA GLY A 124 -12.45 -19.48 18.47
C GLY A 124 -11.44 -18.33 18.48
N THR A 125 -10.99 -17.90 19.67
CA THR A 125 -9.95 -16.86 19.81
C THR A 125 -8.60 -17.31 19.25
N THR A 126 -8.22 -18.56 19.46
CA THR A 126 -6.96 -19.13 18.94
C THR A 126 -6.98 -19.18 17.41
N VAL A 127 -8.12 -19.55 16.80
CA VAL A 127 -8.29 -19.52 15.33
C VAL A 127 -8.11 -18.11 14.78
N LEU A 128 -8.69 -17.09 15.42
CA LEU A 128 -8.51 -15.70 15.02
C LEU A 128 -7.04 -15.25 15.11
N GLU A 129 -6.32 -15.65 16.16
CA GLU A 129 -4.89 -15.31 16.31
C GLU A 129 -4.01 -15.99 15.23
N LEU A 130 -4.33 -17.24 14.86
CA LEU A 130 -3.63 -17.96 13.78
C LEU A 130 -3.94 -17.40 12.39
N ILE A 131 -5.17 -16.90 12.15
CA ILE A 131 -5.56 -16.23 10.90
C ILE A 131 -4.83 -14.88 10.74
N ARG A 132 -4.49 -14.20 11.83
CA ARG A 132 -3.84 -12.87 11.84
C ARG A 132 -2.49 -12.85 11.11
N THR A 133 -1.73 -13.95 11.12
CA THR A 133 -0.45 -14.03 10.40
C THR A 133 -0.61 -14.76 9.08
N GLY A 134 -0.55 -14.03 7.97
CA GLY A 134 -0.57 -14.54 6.60
C GLY A 134 0.65 -15.39 6.19
N GLY A 135 1.22 -16.18 7.11
CA GLY A 135 2.43 -16.98 6.91
C GLY A 135 2.22 -18.31 6.18
N ASN A 136 0.99 -18.71 5.85
CA ASN A 136 0.70 -19.83 4.97
C ASN A 136 -0.73 -19.74 4.41
N ARG A 137 -0.96 -18.77 3.52
CA ARG A 137 -2.25 -18.61 2.82
C ARG A 137 -2.66 -19.88 2.03
N GLU A 138 -1.70 -20.70 1.63
CA GLU A 138 -1.95 -22.01 0.98
C GLU A 138 -2.66 -23.04 1.88
N LYS A 139 -2.75 -22.83 3.21
CA LYS A 139 -3.55 -23.68 4.12
C LYS A 139 -4.78 -22.97 4.70
N ILE A 140 -4.96 -21.67 4.42
CA ILE A 140 -6.16 -20.88 4.76
C ILE A 140 -7.02 -20.73 3.49
N ILE A 141 -7.25 -21.83 2.77
CA ILE A 141 -8.07 -21.83 1.53
C ILE A 141 -9.57 -21.75 1.86
N TRP A 142 -9.89 -21.75 3.15
CA TRP A 142 -11.19 -22.23 3.60
C TRP A 142 -12.09 -21.12 4.15
N VAL A 143 -11.54 -20.00 4.64
CA VAL A 143 -12.32 -18.87 5.18
C VAL A 143 -12.68 -17.90 4.05
N ARG A 144 -13.97 -17.83 3.71
CA ARG A 144 -14.54 -16.99 2.65
C ARG A 144 -14.77 -15.54 3.10
N SER A 145 -15.26 -15.35 4.33
CA SER A 145 -15.49 -14.02 4.91
C SER A 145 -15.48 -14.03 6.44
N LEU A 146 -15.15 -12.87 7.01
CA LEU A 146 -15.31 -12.56 8.43
C LEU A 146 -16.35 -11.45 8.52
N GLU A 147 -17.55 -11.76 9.03
CA GLU A 147 -18.61 -10.76 9.21
C GLU A 147 -18.59 -10.26 10.65
N VAL A 148 -18.71 -8.95 10.87
CA VAL A 148 -18.65 -8.36 12.21
C VAL A 148 -19.99 -7.74 12.55
N ASP A 149 -20.68 -8.29 13.56
CA ASP A 149 -21.92 -7.76 14.14
C ASP A 149 -21.57 -6.99 15.42
N LEU A 150 -21.44 -5.67 15.31
CA LEU A 150 -21.06 -4.79 16.43
C LEU A 150 -22.19 -4.59 17.45
N GLU A 151 -23.45 -4.66 17.02
CA GLU A 151 -24.61 -4.54 17.92
C GLU A 151 -24.70 -5.73 18.87
N LYS A 152 -24.38 -6.92 18.36
CA LYS A 152 -24.36 -8.15 19.16
C LYS A 152 -22.99 -8.49 19.72
N GLN A 153 -21.98 -7.66 19.46
CA GLN A 153 -20.59 -7.91 19.82
C GLN A 153 -20.13 -9.30 19.35
N LYS A 154 -20.20 -9.60 18.05
CA LYS A 154 -19.79 -10.90 17.47
C LYS A 154 -19.01 -10.78 16.16
N VAL A 155 -18.06 -11.70 15.94
CA VAL A 155 -17.43 -11.95 14.64
C VAL A 155 -17.90 -13.31 14.13
N VAL A 156 -18.54 -13.36 12.97
CA VAL A 156 -18.96 -14.58 12.29
C VAL A 156 -17.86 -14.99 11.30
N VAL A 157 -17.34 -16.20 11.47
CA VAL A 157 -16.39 -16.79 10.54
C VAL A 157 -17.16 -17.65 9.53
N VAL A 158 -17.02 -17.32 8.25
CA VAL A 158 -17.71 -18.00 7.14
C VAL A 158 -16.65 -18.65 6.23
N GLY A 159 -16.87 -19.89 5.82
CA GLY A 159 -15.98 -20.57 4.88
C GLY A 159 -16.59 -21.80 4.18
N ASP A 160 -15.80 -22.48 3.35
CA ASP A 160 -16.27 -23.46 2.35
C ASP A 160 -16.42 -24.91 2.86
N ASN A 161 -17.58 -25.33 3.39
CA ASN A 161 -17.92 -26.69 3.98
C ASN A 161 -17.92 -26.82 5.54
N ILE A 162 -18.04 -25.73 6.29
CA ILE A 162 -18.14 -25.65 7.77
C ILE A 162 -19.33 -24.76 8.06
N THR A 163 -20.01 -25.10 9.12
CA THR A 163 -21.07 -24.29 9.68
C THR A 163 -20.48 -22.97 10.18
N PRO A 164 -20.99 -21.81 9.72
CA PRO A 164 -20.56 -20.51 10.23
C PRO A 164 -20.63 -20.49 11.76
N PHE A 165 -19.62 -19.91 12.40
CA PHE A 165 -19.56 -19.83 13.86
C PHE A 165 -19.25 -18.42 14.35
N GLU A 166 -19.86 -18.05 15.47
CA GLU A 166 -19.79 -16.70 16.04
C GLU A 166 -18.76 -16.63 17.17
N VAL A 167 -17.92 -15.60 17.21
CA VAL A 167 -16.98 -15.31 18.31
C VAL A 167 -17.40 -14.02 18.99
N LEU A 168 -17.70 -14.06 20.30
CA LEU A 168 -18.08 -12.88 21.08
C LEU A 168 -16.89 -11.90 21.18
N ILE A 169 -17.16 -10.63 20.87
CA ILE A 169 -16.28 -9.46 20.94
C ILE A 169 -16.18 -8.94 22.39
N SER A 170 -17.12 -9.31 23.27
CA SER A 170 -17.20 -8.78 24.63
C SER A 170 -16.01 -9.24 25.47
N GLY A 171 -15.12 -8.30 25.82
CA GLY A 171 -14.04 -8.51 26.79
C GLY A 171 -12.62 -8.36 26.24
N SER A 172 -12.42 -8.31 24.92
CA SER A 172 -11.10 -8.11 24.32
C SER A 172 -11.03 -6.77 23.59
N ARG A 173 -10.20 -5.85 24.10
CA ARG A 173 -9.87 -4.56 23.46
C ARG A 173 -9.38 -4.72 22.01
N PHE A 174 -8.91 -5.92 21.65
CA PHE A 174 -8.38 -6.25 20.34
C PHE A 174 -9.45 -6.53 19.28
N ILE A 175 -10.60 -7.11 19.64
CA ILE A 175 -11.63 -7.44 18.64
C ILE A 175 -12.35 -6.18 18.14
N VAL A 176 -12.44 -5.15 18.98
CA VAL A 176 -12.87 -3.79 18.59
C VAL A 176 -11.85 -3.15 17.63
N ALA A 177 -10.54 -3.35 17.85
CA ALA A 177 -9.50 -2.83 16.96
C ALA A 177 -9.50 -3.54 15.58
N LEU A 178 -9.68 -4.86 15.55
CA LEU A 178 -9.79 -5.65 14.31
C LEU A 178 -11.02 -5.25 13.47
N ALA A 179 -12.16 -5.02 14.12
CA ALA A 179 -13.37 -4.51 13.47
C ALA A 179 -13.16 -3.11 12.87
N THR A 180 -12.35 -2.28 13.52
CA THR A 180 -12.02 -0.93 13.04
C THR A 180 -11.01 -0.95 11.89
N GLU A 181 -10.04 -1.87 11.92
CA GLU A 181 -9.07 -2.09 10.83
C GLU A 181 -9.72 -2.71 9.58
N LEU A 182 -10.66 -3.66 9.74
CA LEU A 182 -11.41 -4.24 8.62
C LEU A 182 -12.34 -3.20 7.96
N ARG A 183 -12.90 -2.26 8.73
CA ARG A 183 -13.69 -1.13 8.21
C ARG A 183 -12.86 -0.14 7.37
N GLN A 184 -11.54 -0.08 7.60
CA GLN A 184 -10.63 0.77 6.82
C GLN A 184 -10.16 0.11 5.50
N GLN A 185 -10.45 -1.18 5.27
CA GLN A 185 -9.94 -1.94 4.11
C GLN A 185 -10.94 -2.15 2.96
N ALA A 186 -12.23 -1.87 3.14
CA ALA A 186 -13.21 -1.97 2.06
C ALA A 186 -13.67 -0.57 1.62
N PRO A 187 -13.06 0.05 0.61
CA PRO A 187 -13.70 1.18 -0.05
C PRO A 187 -14.99 0.66 -0.69
N SER A 188 -16.13 1.27 -0.36
CA SER A 188 -17.33 1.18 -1.20
C SER A 188 -17.03 1.95 -2.49
N VAL A 189 -16.38 1.28 -3.45
CA VAL A 189 -16.15 1.87 -4.77
C VAL A 189 -17.46 1.72 -5.54
N SER A 190 -18.27 2.76 -5.55
CA SER A 190 -19.26 2.90 -6.62
C SER A 190 -18.49 3.24 -7.89
N ILE A 191 -18.61 2.41 -8.93
CA ILE A 191 -18.11 2.70 -10.27
C ILE A 191 -18.51 4.13 -10.63
N LEU A 192 -17.52 4.99 -10.89
CA LEU A 192 -17.76 6.39 -11.27
C LEU A 192 -18.61 6.39 -12.52
N ARG A 193 -19.82 6.95 -12.44
CA ARG A 193 -20.72 7.00 -13.60
C ARG A 193 -20.24 8.02 -14.65
N GLN A 194 -19.51 9.04 -14.21
CA GLN A 194 -18.81 10.05 -15.01
C GLN A 194 -17.74 10.71 -14.10
N SER A 195 -16.50 10.89 -14.58
CA SER A 195 -15.44 11.57 -13.84
C SER A 195 -15.38 13.04 -14.24
N LEU A 196 -15.46 13.97 -13.29
CA LEU A 196 -15.21 15.39 -13.53
C LEU A 196 -13.94 15.80 -12.78
N SER A 197 -13.22 16.79 -13.26
CA SER A 197 -12.41 17.61 -12.37
C SER A 197 -13.28 18.73 -11.78
N SER A 198 -13.03 19.10 -10.53
CA SER A 198 -13.64 20.27 -9.90
C SER A 198 -12.50 21.04 -9.25
N ARG A 199 -12.08 22.11 -9.92
CA ARG A 199 -10.80 22.79 -9.61
C ARG A 199 -9.66 21.76 -9.69
N ARG A 200 -8.75 21.75 -8.71
CA ARG A 200 -7.59 20.84 -8.66
C ARG A 200 -7.90 19.39 -8.29
N TRP A 201 -9.17 19.01 -8.15
CA TRP A 201 -9.59 17.71 -7.63
C TRP A 201 -10.29 16.89 -8.71
N ILE A 202 -10.07 15.59 -8.71
CA ILE A 202 -10.91 14.65 -9.44
C ILE A 202 -12.12 14.31 -8.56
N VAL A 203 -13.31 14.37 -9.13
CA VAL A 203 -14.58 14.16 -8.43
C VAL A 203 -15.48 13.21 -9.21
N ASP A 204 -16.34 12.51 -8.47
CA ASP A 204 -17.47 11.80 -9.04
C ASP A 204 -18.51 12.82 -9.52
N ALA A 205 -18.93 12.74 -10.78
CA ALA A 205 -19.85 13.71 -11.36
C ALA A 205 -21.24 13.70 -10.69
N GLY A 206 -21.69 12.53 -10.23
CA GLY A 206 -23.02 12.39 -9.61
C GLY A 206 -23.09 12.98 -8.21
N SER A 207 -22.08 12.71 -7.39
CA SER A 207 -22.04 13.13 -5.98
C SER A 207 -21.26 14.42 -5.73
N GLY A 208 -20.41 14.85 -6.67
CA GLY A 208 -19.49 15.97 -6.50
C GLY A 208 -18.38 15.72 -5.47
N LYS A 209 -18.26 14.49 -4.95
CA LYS A 209 -17.28 14.13 -3.92
C LYS A 209 -15.93 13.82 -4.57
N ARG A 210 -14.85 14.18 -3.88
CA ARG A 210 -13.49 13.88 -4.32
C ARG A 210 -13.27 12.36 -4.43
N VAL A 211 -12.70 11.96 -5.55
CA VAL A 211 -12.16 10.63 -5.78
C VAL A 211 -10.65 10.74 -5.77
N LYS A 212 -10.00 10.00 -4.88
CA LYS A 212 -8.55 9.83 -4.89
C LYS A 212 -8.19 8.79 -5.95
N LEU A 213 -7.28 9.10 -6.85
CA LEU A 213 -6.67 8.07 -7.69
C LEU A 213 -5.42 7.55 -6.99
N ALA A 214 -5.49 6.30 -6.55
CA ALA A 214 -4.38 5.55 -6.00
C ALA A 214 -4.18 4.34 -6.91
N CYS A 215 -3.49 4.56 -8.02
CA CYS A 215 -3.38 3.59 -9.09
C CYS A 215 -2.08 2.79 -9.03
N VAL A 216 -2.04 1.73 -9.81
CA VAL A 216 -0.81 1.04 -10.21
C VAL A 216 -0.70 1.04 -11.73
N ASN A 217 0.52 1.13 -12.27
CA ASN A 217 0.74 0.92 -13.71
C ASN A 217 0.72 -0.58 -14.02
N TRP A 218 0.05 -0.98 -15.10
CA TRP A 218 0.06 -2.36 -15.58
C TRP A 218 0.37 -2.40 -17.09
N PRO A 219 1.53 -2.95 -17.48
CA PRO A 219 1.90 -3.00 -18.88
C PRO A 219 1.13 -4.02 -19.71
N SER A 220 0.83 -3.59 -20.93
CA SER A 220 0.27 -4.38 -22.04
C SER A 220 0.75 -3.84 -23.40
N HIS A 221 1.73 -2.93 -23.41
CA HIS A 221 2.22 -2.26 -24.63
C HIS A 221 3.46 -2.90 -25.25
N LEU A 222 3.99 -3.95 -24.63
CA LEU A 222 5.17 -4.67 -25.06
C LEU A 222 4.89 -5.43 -26.37
N GLU A 223 5.92 -6.05 -26.96
CA GLU A 223 5.82 -6.74 -28.26
C GLU A 223 4.65 -7.74 -28.36
N PRO A 224 4.33 -8.55 -27.33
CA PRO A 224 3.17 -9.43 -27.39
C PRO A 224 1.83 -8.70 -27.43
N MET A 225 1.78 -7.44 -26.96
CA MET A 225 0.56 -6.63 -26.75
C MET A 225 -0.51 -7.30 -25.89
N VAL A 226 -0.06 -8.04 -24.89
CA VAL A 226 -0.90 -8.76 -23.93
C VAL A 226 -0.51 -8.31 -22.53
N ALA A 227 -1.49 -8.18 -21.64
CA ALA A 227 -1.24 -7.80 -20.25
C ALA A 227 -0.24 -8.77 -19.61
N GLU A 228 0.79 -8.23 -18.97
CA GLU A 228 1.81 -9.04 -18.31
C GLU A 228 1.16 -9.88 -17.20
N GLY A 229 1.65 -11.12 -16.99
CA GLY A 229 1.23 -11.98 -15.87
C GLY A 229 0.08 -12.96 -16.12
N LEU A 230 -0.60 -12.91 -17.26
CA LEU A 230 -1.66 -13.86 -17.64
C LEU A 230 -1.16 -15.30 -17.84
N SER A 231 0.14 -15.54 -18.06
CA SER A 231 0.72 -16.90 -17.98
C SER A 231 0.98 -17.35 -16.54
N LYS A 232 0.91 -16.45 -15.56
CA LYS A 232 1.21 -16.75 -14.15
C LYS A 232 -0.05 -16.96 -13.32
N ARG A 233 -1.10 -16.17 -13.59
CA ARG A 233 -2.35 -16.22 -12.81
C ARG A 233 -3.59 -15.94 -13.68
N PRO A 234 -4.77 -16.40 -13.24
CA PRO A 234 -6.02 -15.97 -13.83
C PRO A 234 -6.18 -14.45 -13.75
N LEU A 235 -6.68 -13.84 -14.82
CA LEU A 235 -6.95 -12.40 -14.93
C LEU A 235 -7.75 -11.88 -13.72
N ASP A 236 -8.80 -12.60 -13.34
CA ASP A 236 -9.67 -12.22 -12.23
C ASP A 236 -8.93 -12.19 -10.87
N GLU A 237 -7.99 -13.10 -10.64
CA GLU A 237 -7.17 -13.08 -9.43
C GLU A 237 -6.23 -11.87 -9.39
N ILE A 238 -5.65 -11.51 -10.54
CA ILE A 238 -4.78 -10.33 -10.67
C ILE A 238 -5.59 -9.05 -10.37
N SER A 239 -6.77 -8.91 -10.99
CA SER A 239 -7.67 -7.78 -10.79
C SER A 239 -8.11 -7.62 -9.33
N LYS A 240 -8.49 -8.71 -8.66
CA LYS A 240 -8.85 -8.71 -7.22
C LYS A 240 -7.66 -8.37 -6.32
N ALA A 241 -6.47 -8.82 -6.67
CA ALA A 241 -5.26 -8.53 -5.90
C ALA A 241 -4.94 -7.03 -5.88
N ILE A 242 -5.19 -6.31 -6.98
CA ILE A 242 -5.01 -4.84 -7.06
C ILE A 242 -5.86 -4.14 -5.98
N GLY A 243 -7.15 -4.47 -5.90
CA GLY A 243 -8.05 -3.94 -4.87
C GLY A 243 -7.61 -4.32 -3.45
N THR A 244 -7.18 -5.57 -3.24
CA THR A 244 -6.70 -6.06 -1.94
C THR A 244 -5.43 -5.34 -1.45
N MET A 245 -4.61 -4.84 -2.37
CA MET A 245 -3.43 -4.02 -2.05
C MET A 245 -3.78 -2.55 -1.75
N GLY A 246 -5.05 -2.17 -1.86
CA GLY A 246 -5.57 -0.83 -1.56
C GLY A 246 -5.54 0.13 -2.75
N PHE A 247 -5.22 -0.33 -3.96
CA PHE A 247 -5.34 0.46 -5.18
C PHE A 247 -6.79 0.45 -5.67
N ASN A 248 -7.22 1.53 -6.29
CA ASN A 248 -8.57 1.65 -6.84
C ASN A 248 -8.58 1.91 -8.35
N CYS A 249 -7.41 1.97 -8.98
CA CYS A 249 -7.27 2.17 -10.41
C CYS A 249 -6.02 1.52 -10.99
N VAL A 250 -6.04 1.34 -12.31
CA VAL A 250 -4.90 0.90 -13.12
C VAL A 250 -4.65 1.95 -14.20
N ARG A 251 -3.40 2.41 -14.34
CA ARG A 251 -2.93 3.06 -15.56
C ARG A 251 -2.47 1.95 -16.51
N PHE A 252 -3.33 1.62 -17.48
CA PHE A 252 -3.21 0.44 -18.33
C PHE A 252 -2.63 0.85 -19.69
N THR A 253 -1.39 0.45 -19.93
CA THR A 253 -0.63 0.94 -21.09
C THR A 253 -1.07 0.25 -22.37
N TRP A 254 -1.07 0.95 -23.50
CA TRP A 254 -1.29 0.38 -24.83
C TRP A 254 -0.39 1.04 -25.88
N PRO A 255 -0.03 0.34 -26.96
CA PRO A 255 0.73 0.92 -28.07
C PRO A 255 -0.21 1.44 -29.18
N THR A 256 0.13 2.55 -29.84
CA THR A 256 -0.71 3.14 -30.90
C THR A 256 -1.10 2.13 -31.98
N PHE A 257 -0.17 1.27 -32.39
CA PHE A 257 -0.43 0.29 -33.45
C PHE A 257 -1.44 -0.79 -33.08
N LEU A 258 -1.71 -1.04 -31.78
CA LEU A 258 -2.81 -1.90 -31.37
C LEU A 258 -4.17 -1.33 -31.83
N ALA A 259 -4.29 0.00 -31.89
CA ALA A 259 -5.52 0.69 -32.24
C ALA A 259 -5.61 1.09 -33.74
N THR A 260 -4.52 1.00 -34.50
CA THR A 260 -4.47 1.49 -35.90
C THR A 260 -3.97 0.47 -36.92
N ASN A 261 -3.26 -0.58 -36.51
CA ASN A 261 -2.81 -1.63 -37.42
C ASN A 261 -3.72 -2.86 -37.29
N HIS A 262 -4.73 -2.95 -38.16
CA HIS A 262 -5.70 -4.06 -38.13
C HIS A 262 -5.07 -5.44 -38.27
N SER A 263 -4.04 -5.59 -39.11
CA SER A 263 -3.34 -6.88 -39.24
C SER A 263 -2.66 -7.30 -37.96
N LEU A 264 -2.17 -6.33 -37.17
CA LEU A 264 -1.56 -6.59 -35.88
C LEU A 264 -2.62 -6.85 -34.80
N ALA A 265 -3.64 -6.00 -34.71
CA ALA A 265 -4.72 -6.09 -33.74
C ALA A 265 -5.57 -7.36 -33.86
N ASN A 266 -5.69 -7.90 -35.07
CA ASN A 266 -6.44 -9.12 -35.36
C ASN A 266 -5.65 -10.42 -35.15
N LEU A 267 -4.35 -10.34 -34.84
CA LEU A 267 -3.65 -11.52 -34.36
C LEU A 267 -4.31 -12.00 -33.08
N THR A 268 -4.48 -13.31 -32.93
CA THR A 268 -4.88 -13.85 -31.63
C THR A 268 -3.73 -13.73 -30.62
N VAL A 269 -4.03 -13.82 -29.31
CA VAL A 269 -3.01 -13.91 -28.28
C VAL A 269 -2.01 -15.03 -28.60
N ARG A 270 -2.50 -16.22 -28.97
CA ARG A 270 -1.66 -17.35 -29.42
C ARG A 270 -0.75 -16.97 -30.60
N GLN A 271 -1.31 -16.41 -31.66
CA GLN A 271 -0.53 -16.02 -32.85
C GLN A 271 0.52 -14.96 -32.56
N SER A 272 0.21 -14.02 -31.65
CA SER A 272 1.17 -12.99 -31.20
C SER A 272 2.39 -13.62 -30.54
N PHE A 273 2.18 -14.61 -29.67
CA PHE A 273 3.26 -15.36 -29.02
C PHE A 273 4.02 -16.25 -30.01
N GLU A 274 3.34 -16.99 -30.89
CA GLU A 274 3.98 -17.88 -31.90
C GLU A 274 4.88 -17.12 -32.88
N ARG A 275 4.53 -15.87 -33.21
CA ARG A 275 5.34 -15.00 -34.06
C ARG A 275 6.66 -14.57 -33.42
N LEU A 276 6.70 -14.48 -32.09
CA LEU A 276 7.87 -14.02 -31.35
C LEU A 276 8.76 -15.23 -31.03
N SER A 277 9.74 -15.49 -31.89
CA SER A 277 10.62 -16.67 -31.80
C SER A 277 11.37 -16.84 -30.48
N ALA A 278 11.49 -15.78 -29.68
CA ALA A 278 12.05 -15.83 -28.34
C ALA A 278 11.09 -16.47 -27.31
N LEU A 279 9.78 -16.34 -27.51
CA LEU A 279 8.77 -16.91 -26.62
C LEU A 279 8.57 -18.39 -26.93
N ASN A 280 8.41 -19.18 -25.87
CA ASN A 280 8.23 -20.62 -25.98
C ASN A 280 6.75 -21.01 -25.83
N SER A 281 6.42 -22.26 -26.20
CA SER A 281 5.06 -22.81 -26.07
C SER A 281 4.55 -22.94 -24.63
N THR A 282 5.40 -22.70 -23.62
CA THR A 282 5.03 -22.78 -22.20
C THR A 282 4.09 -21.64 -21.83
N ASP A 283 4.39 -20.39 -22.21
CA ASP A 283 3.52 -19.26 -21.88
C ASP A 283 2.14 -19.41 -22.53
N ILE A 284 2.10 -19.87 -23.79
CA ILE A 284 0.84 -20.19 -24.50
C ILE A 284 0.04 -21.23 -23.68
N SER A 285 0.68 -22.34 -23.31
CA SER A 285 0.03 -23.42 -22.54
C SER A 285 -0.45 -22.96 -21.17
N LEU A 286 0.29 -22.05 -20.53
CA LEU A 286 -0.06 -21.51 -19.23
C LEU A 286 -1.19 -20.47 -19.33
N ILE A 287 -1.17 -19.59 -20.33
CA ILE A 287 -2.28 -18.66 -20.59
C ILE A 287 -3.53 -19.46 -20.93
N GLU A 288 -3.44 -20.51 -21.76
CA GLU A 288 -4.56 -21.38 -22.06
C GLU A 288 -5.13 -22.06 -20.80
N ARG A 289 -4.27 -22.47 -19.87
CA ARG A 289 -4.69 -23.05 -18.59
C ARG A 289 -5.36 -22.03 -17.66
N HIS A 290 -4.76 -20.86 -17.49
CA HIS A 290 -5.20 -19.86 -16.52
C HIS A 290 -6.33 -18.98 -17.05
N ASN A 291 -6.34 -18.74 -18.37
CA ASN A 291 -7.16 -17.78 -19.07
C ASN A 291 -7.64 -18.35 -20.43
N PRO A 292 -8.33 -19.51 -20.46
CA PRO A 292 -8.72 -20.18 -21.71
C PRO A 292 -9.60 -19.31 -22.62
N ALA A 293 -10.38 -18.39 -22.03
CA ALA A 293 -11.23 -17.48 -22.79
C ALA A 293 -10.45 -16.39 -23.55
N LEU A 294 -9.17 -16.17 -23.27
CA LEU A 294 -8.36 -15.09 -23.87
C LEU A 294 -7.41 -15.57 -24.97
N ILE A 295 -6.94 -16.82 -24.91
CA ILE A 295 -5.78 -17.29 -25.69
C ILE A 295 -6.00 -17.21 -27.21
N ASP A 296 -7.24 -17.36 -27.68
CA ASP A 296 -7.57 -17.31 -29.10
C ASP A 296 -8.39 -16.05 -29.47
N LEU A 297 -8.50 -15.08 -28.56
CA LEU A 297 -9.08 -13.77 -28.89
C LEU A 297 -8.07 -12.90 -29.66
N PRO A 298 -8.55 -12.07 -30.61
CA PRO A 298 -7.78 -10.96 -31.15
C PRO A 298 -7.17 -10.09 -30.06
N LEU A 299 -5.96 -9.56 -30.26
CA LEU A 299 -5.25 -8.75 -29.26
C LEU A 299 -6.08 -7.56 -28.76
N ILE A 300 -6.82 -6.88 -29.64
CA ILE A 300 -7.68 -5.76 -29.23
C ILE A 300 -8.84 -6.22 -28.34
N GLU A 301 -9.42 -7.39 -28.62
CA GLU A 301 -10.49 -7.97 -27.81
C GLU A 301 -9.97 -8.49 -26.47
N ALA A 302 -8.77 -9.09 -26.46
CA ALA A 302 -8.09 -9.49 -25.22
C ALA A 302 -7.81 -8.27 -24.32
N TYR A 303 -7.40 -7.14 -24.90
CA TYR A 303 -7.24 -5.87 -24.18
C TYR A 303 -8.59 -5.38 -23.59
N GLN A 304 -9.68 -5.45 -24.35
CA GLN A 304 -11.03 -5.12 -23.84
C GLN A 304 -11.49 -6.06 -22.72
N ALA A 305 -11.17 -7.34 -22.80
CA ALA A 305 -11.52 -8.32 -21.78
C ALA A 305 -10.81 -8.03 -20.44
N VAL A 306 -9.54 -7.61 -20.48
CA VAL A 306 -8.81 -7.15 -19.29
C VAL A 306 -9.46 -5.90 -18.70
N VAL A 307 -9.78 -4.90 -19.51
CA VAL A 307 -10.47 -3.67 -19.05
C VAL A 307 -11.84 -3.99 -18.44
N SER A 308 -12.60 -4.92 -19.03
CA SER A 308 -13.90 -5.34 -18.53
C SER A 308 -13.78 -6.04 -17.17
N ASN A 309 -12.84 -6.98 -17.03
CA ASN A 309 -12.61 -7.68 -15.78
C ASN A 309 -12.12 -6.77 -14.64
N LEU A 310 -11.32 -5.74 -14.94
CA LEU A 310 -10.98 -4.68 -13.98
C LEU A 310 -12.25 -3.97 -13.50
N GLY A 311 -13.18 -3.67 -14.41
CA GLY A 311 -14.48 -3.07 -14.09
C GLY A 311 -15.36 -3.95 -13.20
N ASP A 312 -15.46 -5.25 -13.52
CA ASP A 312 -16.19 -6.24 -12.71
C ASP A 312 -15.65 -6.35 -11.28
N ASN A 313 -14.36 -6.05 -11.10
CA ASN A 313 -13.67 -6.02 -9.82
C ASN A 313 -13.58 -4.62 -9.19
N ASN A 314 -14.38 -3.66 -9.66
CA ASN A 314 -14.45 -2.27 -9.18
C ASN A 314 -13.11 -1.52 -9.23
N VAL A 315 -12.28 -1.80 -10.23
CA VAL A 315 -11.02 -1.11 -10.49
C VAL A 315 -11.21 -0.17 -11.68
N MET A 316 -10.94 1.12 -11.47
CA MET A 316 -11.01 2.12 -12.53
C MET A 316 -9.80 1.99 -13.47
N VAL A 317 -9.94 2.45 -14.71
CA VAL A 317 -8.90 2.34 -15.74
C VAL A 317 -8.60 3.71 -16.33
N ILE A 318 -7.31 4.02 -16.39
CA ILE A 318 -6.75 5.10 -17.21
C ILE A 318 -6.02 4.43 -18.37
N LEU A 319 -6.48 4.67 -19.60
CA LEU A 319 -5.83 4.13 -20.79
C LEU A 319 -4.63 5.01 -21.12
N ASP A 320 -3.44 4.43 -21.12
CA ASP A 320 -2.20 5.17 -21.34
C ASP A 320 -1.57 4.83 -22.70
N ASN A 321 -1.54 5.80 -23.62
CA ASN A 321 -0.83 5.62 -24.89
C ASN A 321 0.68 5.67 -24.63
N HIS A 322 1.28 4.49 -24.42
CA HIS A 322 2.62 4.41 -23.86
C HIS A 322 3.72 4.50 -24.92
N ILE A 323 3.47 3.95 -26.11
CA ILE A 323 4.41 3.92 -27.24
C ILE A 323 3.63 3.79 -28.55
N SER A 324 4.27 4.02 -29.69
CA SER A 324 3.59 3.83 -30.98
C SER A 324 3.75 2.39 -31.49
N LYS A 325 5.00 1.98 -31.72
CA LYS A 325 5.35 0.60 -32.06
C LYS A 325 5.48 -0.22 -30.76
N PRO A 326 4.82 -1.38 -30.64
CA PRO A 326 4.90 -2.21 -29.44
C PRO A 326 6.35 -2.57 -29.08
N GLY A 327 6.68 -2.53 -27.79
CA GLY A 327 8.03 -2.79 -27.28
C GLY A 327 8.38 -1.98 -26.04
N TRP A 328 9.65 -2.07 -25.61
CA TRP A 328 10.16 -1.34 -24.44
C TRP A 328 10.66 0.06 -24.81
N CYS A 329 10.43 1.01 -23.90
CA CYS A 329 10.91 2.39 -23.96
C CYS A 329 11.84 2.65 -22.75
N CYS A 330 12.44 3.80 -22.50
CA CYS A 330 12.22 5.09 -23.08
C CYS A 330 13.59 5.73 -23.33
N LYS A 331 14.30 5.30 -24.38
CA LYS A 331 15.60 5.91 -24.74
C LYS A 331 15.33 7.26 -25.41
N LYS A 332 16.31 8.17 -25.34
CA LYS A 332 16.24 9.48 -26.01
C LYS A 332 16.11 9.36 -27.55
N THR A 333 16.46 8.20 -28.10
CA THR A 333 16.61 7.92 -29.53
C THR A 333 15.93 6.63 -29.96
N ASP A 334 14.92 6.15 -29.23
CA ASP A 334 14.16 4.94 -29.61
C ASP A 334 13.17 5.16 -30.77
N GLY A 335 13.12 6.38 -31.32
CA GLY A 335 12.24 6.74 -32.43
C GLY A 335 10.76 6.87 -32.04
N ASN A 336 10.45 6.95 -30.74
CA ASN A 336 9.09 7.12 -30.22
C ASN A 336 8.93 8.35 -29.31
N GLY A 337 9.98 9.15 -29.13
CA GLY A 337 10.06 10.16 -28.07
C GLY A 337 9.23 11.41 -28.33
N PHE A 338 9.10 11.86 -29.58
CA PHE A 338 8.34 13.06 -29.92
C PHE A 338 7.65 12.96 -31.28
N PHE A 339 6.69 13.85 -31.50
CA PHE A 339 5.96 13.97 -32.77
C PHE A 339 6.93 14.06 -33.96
N GLY A 340 6.70 13.22 -34.97
CA GLY A 340 7.53 13.14 -36.18
C GLY A 340 8.80 12.29 -36.03
N ASP A 341 9.02 11.64 -34.89
CA ASP A 341 10.03 10.57 -34.79
C ASP A 341 9.62 9.36 -35.65
N THR A 342 10.60 8.48 -35.94
CA THR A 342 10.48 7.34 -36.87
C THR A 342 9.19 6.53 -36.73
N TYR A 343 8.72 6.31 -35.49
CA TYR A 343 7.52 5.53 -35.21
C TYR A 343 6.37 6.38 -34.67
N PHE A 344 6.54 7.70 -34.49
CA PHE A 344 5.55 8.58 -33.91
C PHE A 344 5.02 9.59 -34.94
N ASP A 345 4.21 9.08 -35.87
CA ASP A 345 3.41 9.90 -36.76
C ASP A 345 2.20 10.52 -36.00
N PRO A 346 2.06 11.85 -35.97
CA PRO A 346 0.96 12.50 -35.26
C PRO A 346 -0.43 12.13 -35.78
N ASN A 347 -0.61 11.88 -37.08
CA ASN A 347 -1.92 11.54 -37.63
C ASN A 347 -2.34 10.13 -37.21
N VAL A 348 -1.41 9.18 -37.27
CA VAL A 348 -1.65 7.79 -36.79
C VAL A 348 -1.92 7.79 -35.29
N TRP A 349 -1.23 8.64 -34.52
CA TRP A 349 -1.50 8.78 -33.09
C TRP A 349 -2.88 9.38 -32.80
N LEU A 350 -3.30 10.42 -33.52
CA LEU A 350 -4.65 11.00 -33.39
C LEU A 350 -5.74 9.97 -33.72
N GLU A 351 -5.54 9.17 -34.77
CA GLU A 351 -6.43 8.07 -35.12
C GLU A 351 -6.49 7.02 -34.00
N GLY A 352 -5.33 6.60 -33.47
CA GLY A 352 -5.27 5.64 -32.36
C GLY A 352 -5.99 6.14 -31.10
N LEU A 353 -5.81 7.42 -30.74
CA LEU A 353 -6.53 8.05 -29.64
C LEU A 353 -8.05 8.04 -29.87
N HIS A 354 -8.50 8.42 -31.06
CA HIS A 354 -9.92 8.39 -31.43
C HIS A 354 -10.51 6.97 -31.35
N ASN A 355 -9.80 5.98 -31.89
CA ASN A 355 -10.24 4.59 -31.91
C ASN A 355 -10.36 4.02 -30.50
N MET A 356 -9.36 4.22 -29.65
CA MET A 356 -9.41 3.75 -28.25
C MET A 356 -10.49 4.47 -27.43
N ALA A 357 -10.64 5.78 -27.60
CA ALA A 357 -11.70 6.54 -26.93
C ALA A 357 -13.09 6.02 -27.32
N THR A 358 -13.30 5.75 -28.61
CA THR A 358 -14.55 5.20 -29.16
C THR A 358 -14.81 3.79 -28.63
N LEU A 359 -13.79 2.92 -28.65
CA LEU A 359 -13.87 1.53 -28.20
C LEU A 359 -14.36 1.40 -26.76
N PHE A 360 -13.91 2.30 -25.89
CA PHE A 360 -14.22 2.27 -24.46
C PHE A 360 -15.34 3.21 -24.02
N ARG A 361 -16.09 3.80 -24.95
CA ARG A 361 -17.19 4.74 -24.64
C ARG A 361 -18.29 4.15 -23.74
N SER A 362 -18.56 2.85 -23.86
CA SER A 362 -19.54 2.15 -23.03
C SER A 362 -18.97 1.63 -21.69
N HIS A 363 -17.65 1.64 -21.49
CA HIS A 363 -16.99 1.07 -20.32
C HIS A 363 -16.86 2.11 -19.21
N LYS A 364 -17.79 2.10 -18.26
CA LYS A 364 -17.86 3.13 -17.21
C LYS A 364 -16.71 3.12 -16.21
N ASN A 365 -15.99 2.00 -16.10
CA ASN A 365 -14.77 1.94 -15.31
C ASN A 365 -13.57 2.62 -16.00
N VAL A 366 -13.64 2.93 -17.30
CA VAL A 366 -12.63 3.75 -17.98
C VAL A 366 -12.90 5.22 -17.66
N ILE A 367 -12.03 5.82 -16.85
CA ILE A 367 -12.23 7.15 -16.28
C ILE A 367 -11.36 8.23 -16.91
N GLY A 368 -10.34 7.84 -17.67
CA GLY A 368 -9.35 8.76 -18.22
C GLY A 368 -8.53 8.15 -19.35
N MET A 369 -7.95 9.02 -20.18
CA MET A 369 -6.95 8.65 -21.18
C MET A 369 -5.73 9.56 -21.05
N SER A 370 -4.57 8.97 -20.79
CA SER A 370 -3.25 9.62 -20.91
C SER A 370 -2.85 9.63 -22.37
N LEU A 371 -2.69 10.84 -22.91
CA LEU A 371 -2.57 11.05 -24.35
C LEU A 371 -1.27 10.51 -24.93
N ARG A 372 -0.15 10.61 -24.19
CA ARG A 372 1.14 10.10 -24.61
C ARG A 372 2.11 10.01 -23.45
N ASN A 373 2.79 8.88 -23.28
CA ASN A 373 3.83 8.71 -22.27
C ASN A 373 5.17 9.37 -22.66
N GLU A 374 5.74 10.14 -21.73
CA GLU A 374 7.13 10.61 -21.73
C GLU A 374 7.59 11.33 -23.00
N LEU A 375 6.95 12.44 -23.38
CA LEU A 375 7.43 13.24 -24.52
C LEU A 375 8.87 13.73 -24.26
N ARG A 376 9.78 13.42 -25.19
CA ARG A 376 11.24 13.53 -24.96
C ARG A 376 12.01 13.56 -26.27
N GLY A 377 13.34 13.63 -26.17
CA GLY A 377 14.22 13.51 -27.34
C GLY A 377 14.64 14.85 -27.94
N PRO A 378 15.48 14.83 -28.98
CA PRO A 378 16.08 16.04 -29.56
C PRO A 378 15.11 16.89 -30.39
N ARG A 379 13.98 16.32 -30.85
CA ARG A 379 12.94 17.05 -31.61
C ARG A 379 11.96 17.83 -30.74
N GLN A 380 11.94 17.54 -29.44
CA GLN A 380 10.94 18.10 -28.54
C GLN A 380 10.96 19.63 -28.56
N ASN A 381 9.78 20.24 -28.65
CA ASN A 381 9.61 21.69 -28.61
C ASN A 381 8.20 22.04 -28.12
N VAL A 382 8.04 23.25 -27.58
CA VAL A 382 6.79 23.69 -26.96
C VAL A 382 5.68 23.94 -28.00
N GLU A 383 6.02 24.41 -29.20
CA GLU A 383 5.01 24.75 -30.22
C GLU A 383 4.30 23.51 -30.76
N ASP A 384 5.05 22.46 -31.09
CA ASP A 384 4.48 21.18 -31.50
C ASP A 384 3.76 20.49 -30.35
N TRP A 385 4.25 20.62 -29.10
CA TRP A 385 3.53 20.11 -27.94
C TRP A 385 2.13 20.73 -27.86
N PHE A 386 2.01 22.06 -27.94
CA PHE A 386 0.69 22.71 -27.91
C PHE A 386 -0.18 22.26 -29.08
N LYS A 387 0.37 22.28 -30.30
CA LYS A 387 -0.35 21.88 -31.50
C LYS A 387 -0.95 20.49 -31.36
N TYR A 388 -0.12 19.48 -31.10
CA TYR A 388 -0.57 18.09 -31.15
C TYR A 388 -1.30 17.65 -29.87
N MET A 389 -0.91 18.14 -28.69
CA MET A 389 -1.62 17.79 -27.45
C MET A 389 -3.01 18.41 -27.40
N GLU A 390 -3.22 19.62 -27.93
CA GLU A 390 -4.57 20.20 -28.11
C GLU A 390 -5.39 19.37 -29.11
N MET A 391 -4.82 18.98 -30.25
CA MET A 391 -5.49 18.12 -31.23
C MET A 391 -5.87 16.75 -30.65
N GLY A 392 -4.96 16.10 -29.91
CA GLY A 392 -5.22 14.81 -29.26
C GLY A 392 -6.29 14.92 -28.17
N ALA A 393 -6.27 16.01 -27.40
CA ALA A 393 -7.28 16.28 -26.39
C ALA A 393 -8.68 16.43 -27.00
N GLU A 394 -8.80 17.17 -28.11
CA GLU A 394 -10.06 17.32 -28.85
C GLU A 394 -10.53 15.98 -29.44
N ALA A 395 -9.61 15.20 -30.02
CA ALA A 395 -9.94 13.90 -30.62
C ALA A 395 -10.53 12.93 -29.58
N VAL A 396 -9.92 12.84 -28.40
CA VAL A 396 -10.41 12.00 -27.30
C VAL A 396 -11.76 12.50 -26.79
N HIS A 397 -11.87 13.78 -26.44
CA HIS A 397 -13.12 14.32 -25.88
C HIS A 397 -14.30 14.26 -26.87
N ALA A 398 -14.05 14.43 -28.17
CA ALA A 398 -15.07 14.29 -29.20
C ALA A 398 -15.58 12.84 -29.34
N ALA A 399 -14.68 11.85 -29.24
CA ALA A 399 -15.02 10.44 -29.31
C ALA A 399 -15.69 9.93 -28.02
N ASN A 400 -15.18 10.36 -26.86
CA ASN A 400 -15.64 9.97 -25.54
C ASN A 400 -15.55 11.15 -24.56
N ASN A 401 -16.69 11.79 -24.32
CA ASN A 401 -16.78 12.95 -23.43
C ASN A 401 -16.96 12.60 -21.94
N ASP A 402 -17.06 11.31 -21.61
CA ASP A 402 -17.20 10.85 -20.23
C ASP A 402 -15.84 10.80 -19.51
N VAL A 403 -14.73 10.59 -20.23
CA VAL A 403 -13.39 10.41 -19.66
C VAL A 403 -12.66 11.73 -19.35
N LEU A 404 -11.72 11.68 -18.41
CA LEU A 404 -10.70 12.70 -18.22
C LEU A 404 -9.67 12.64 -19.37
N VAL A 405 -9.17 13.80 -19.78
CA VAL A 405 -8.13 13.92 -20.79
C VAL A 405 -6.84 14.35 -20.09
N ILE A 406 -5.85 13.46 -20.06
CA ILE A 406 -4.63 13.61 -19.26
C ILE A 406 -3.45 13.96 -20.18
N LEU A 407 -2.84 15.12 -19.95
CA LEU A 407 -1.77 15.69 -20.77
C LEU A 407 -0.42 15.57 -20.05
N SER A 408 0.52 14.90 -20.71
CA SER A 408 1.91 14.72 -20.29
C SER A 408 2.79 15.93 -20.58
N GLY A 409 3.92 16.00 -19.86
CA GLY A 409 4.90 17.07 -19.97
C GLY A 409 5.97 16.83 -21.03
N LEU A 410 7.01 17.66 -21.01
CA LEU A 410 8.24 17.48 -21.78
C LEU A 410 9.33 16.83 -20.92
N SER A 411 10.42 16.44 -21.58
CA SER A 411 11.60 15.89 -20.94
C SER A 411 11.31 14.67 -20.07
N PHE A 412 10.67 13.64 -20.64
CA PHE A 412 10.26 12.43 -19.90
C PHE A 412 9.21 12.75 -18.83
N ASP A 413 8.26 13.62 -19.17
CA ASP A 413 7.16 14.06 -18.31
C ASP A 413 7.60 14.70 -16.98
N ILE A 414 8.80 15.26 -16.90
CA ILE A 414 9.28 15.95 -15.69
C ILE A 414 9.09 17.48 -15.75
N ASP A 415 8.65 18.01 -16.90
CA ASP A 415 8.56 19.46 -17.11
C ASP A 415 7.25 19.90 -17.79
N LEU A 416 6.43 20.61 -17.02
CA LEU A 416 5.22 21.33 -17.48
C LEU A 416 5.39 22.86 -17.29
N GLY A 417 6.61 23.34 -17.04
CA GLY A 417 6.89 24.72 -16.64
C GLY A 417 6.49 25.74 -17.70
N PHE A 418 6.49 25.36 -18.98
CA PHE A 418 6.02 26.20 -20.08
C PHE A 418 4.52 26.53 -19.99
N LEU A 419 3.72 25.75 -19.25
CA LEU A 419 2.31 26.07 -18.98
C LEU A 419 2.14 27.28 -18.03
N SER A 420 3.23 27.74 -17.40
CA SER A 420 3.20 28.95 -16.59
C SER A 420 2.94 30.20 -17.44
N THR A 421 3.36 30.21 -18.71
CA THR A 421 3.23 31.37 -19.60
C THR A 421 2.12 31.22 -20.64
N ARG A 422 1.77 29.99 -21.03
CA ARG A 422 0.74 29.71 -22.05
C ARG A 422 -0.18 28.59 -21.58
N GLN A 423 -1.50 28.81 -21.67
CA GLN A 423 -2.50 27.80 -21.33
C GLN A 423 -2.92 27.00 -22.56
N VAL A 424 -3.30 25.73 -22.33
CA VAL A 424 -3.90 24.84 -23.33
C VAL A 424 -5.26 25.39 -23.76
N LYS A 425 -5.53 25.42 -25.06
CA LYS A 425 -6.80 25.87 -25.65
C LYS A 425 -7.57 24.70 -26.22
N VAL A 426 -8.63 24.31 -25.52
CA VAL A 426 -9.58 23.28 -25.97
C VAL A 426 -11.02 23.74 -25.79
N SER A 427 -11.90 23.25 -26.65
CA SER A 427 -13.33 23.53 -26.75
C SER A 427 -14.10 23.17 -25.48
N PHE A 428 -13.56 22.25 -24.68
CA PHE A 428 -14.18 21.73 -23.46
C PHE A 428 -13.52 22.21 -22.17
N SER A 429 -12.72 23.27 -22.23
CA SER A 429 -12.04 23.85 -21.06
C SER A 429 -12.99 24.18 -19.90
N SER A 430 -14.23 24.60 -20.19
CA SER A 430 -15.27 24.88 -19.19
C SER A 430 -15.89 23.63 -18.53
N LYS A 431 -15.64 22.43 -19.08
CA LYS A 431 -16.23 21.17 -18.59
C LYS A 431 -15.40 20.48 -17.52
N SER A 432 -14.24 21.05 -17.17
CA SER A 432 -13.32 20.51 -16.16
C SER A 432 -13.04 19.01 -16.39
N LYS A 433 -12.42 18.69 -17.54
CA LYS A 433 -11.99 17.33 -17.90
C LYS A 433 -10.48 17.20 -18.09
N LEU A 434 -9.76 18.31 -18.11
CA LEU A 434 -8.31 18.33 -18.26
C LEU A 434 -7.62 17.96 -16.94
N VAL A 435 -6.62 17.11 -17.06
CA VAL A 435 -5.67 16.73 -16.01
C VAL A 435 -4.28 16.82 -16.61
N PHE A 436 -3.29 17.21 -15.81
CA PHE A 436 -1.89 17.15 -16.23
C PHE A 436 -1.18 16.04 -15.46
N GLU A 437 -0.22 15.39 -16.09
CA GLU A 437 0.57 14.32 -15.47
C GLU A 437 2.07 14.60 -15.44
N VAL A 438 2.74 14.08 -14.42
CA VAL A 438 4.18 14.25 -14.19
C VAL A 438 4.79 12.94 -13.73
N HIS A 439 6.02 12.67 -14.18
CA HIS A 439 6.82 11.54 -13.72
C HIS A 439 7.87 12.01 -12.71
N TRP A 440 8.15 11.20 -11.70
CA TRP A 440 9.21 11.50 -10.75
C TRP A 440 9.89 10.22 -10.26
N TYR A 441 11.19 10.12 -10.51
CA TYR A 441 12.03 9.03 -10.04
C TYR A 441 13.31 9.58 -9.40
N SER A 442 14.03 8.72 -8.67
CA SER A 442 15.33 9.09 -8.07
C SER A 442 16.35 9.52 -9.14
N PHE A 443 16.28 8.96 -10.35
CA PHE A 443 17.21 9.24 -11.45
C PHE A 443 16.81 10.47 -12.29
N SER A 444 15.61 11.05 -12.09
CA SER A 444 15.18 12.28 -12.77
C SER A 444 16.13 13.45 -12.51
N ASP A 445 16.79 13.45 -11.34
CA ASP A 445 17.75 14.47 -10.90
C ASP A 445 19.21 13.98 -10.94
N GLY A 446 19.51 13.01 -11.81
CA GLY A 446 20.84 12.45 -12.00
C GLY A 446 21.35 11.70 -10.76
N GLN A 447 22.44 12.20 -10.17
CA GLN A 447 23.08 11.56 -9.00
C GLN A 447 22.81 12.30 -7.69
N ALA A 448 21.88 13.26 -7.67
CA ALA A 448 21.61 14.10 -6.50
C ALA A 448 21.32 13.28 -5.23
N TRP A 449 20.50 12.23 -5.34
CA TRP A 449 20.14 11.37 -4.21
C TRP A 449 21.28 10.47 -3.71
N GLY A 450 22.27 10.18 -4.55
CA GLY A 450 23.45 9.39 -4.18
C GLY A 450 24.57 10.23 -3.57
N ASN A 451 24.76 11.45 -4.06
CA ASN A 451 25.92 12.27 -3.73
C ASN A 451 25.61 13.45 -2.79
N GLY A 452 24.34 13.81 -2.65
CA GLY A 452 23.91 14.95 -1.83
C GLY A 452 23.36 14.53 -0.48
N ASN A 453 23.37 15.48 0.47
CA ASN A 453 22.65 15.34 1.73
C ASN A 453 21.13 15.17 1.46
N PRO A 454 20.47 14.11 1.95
CA PRO A 454 19.07 13.84 1.60
C PRO A 454 18.10 14.99 1.94
N ASN A 455 18.39 15.77 2.98
CA ASN A 455 17.56 16.89 3.37
C ASN A 455 17.67 18.09 2.42
N ASP A 456 18.89 18.49 2.07
CA ASP A 456 19.13 19.56 1.09
C ASP A 456 18.62 19.17 -0.31
N VAL A 457 18.84 17.91 -0.68
CA VAL A 457 18.37 17.32 -1.94
C VAL A 457 16.84 17.31 -1.98
N CYS A 458 16.16 16.84 -0.93
CA CYS A 458 14.70 16.83 -0.88
C CYS A 458 14.11 18.24 -0.97
N GLY A 459 14.64 19.21 -0.22
CA GLY A 459 14.19 20.60 -0.28
C GLY A 459 14.33 21.21 -1.68
N ARG A 460 15.50 21.06 -2.29
CA ARG A 460 15.78 21.58 -3.65
C ARG A 460 14.93 20.91 -4.73
N ILE A 461 14.84 19.57 -4.73
CA ILE A 461 14.13 18.83 -5.78
C ILE A 461 12.62 19.01 -5.66
N SER A 462 12.05 18.91 -4.45
CA SER A 462 10.60 19.17 -4.28
C SER A 462 10.21 20.60 -4.65
N GLY A 463 11.11 21.57 -4.44
CA GLY A 463 10.98 22.93 -4.97
C GLY A 463 11.00 22.95 -6.51
N SER A 464 11.91 22.22 -7.14
CA SER A 464 11.96 22.09 -8.61
C SER A 464 10.69 21.46 -9.19
N VAL A 465 10.20 20.37 -8.60
CA VAL A 465 8.93 19.72 -8.98
C VAL A 465 7.76 20.69 -8.84
N THR A 466 7.75 21.51 -7.79
CA THR A 466 6.72 22.54 -7.61
C THR A 466 6.76 23.58 -8.72
N ASN A 467 7.94 24.07 -9.10
CA ASN A 467 8.10 25.06 -10.15
C ASN A 467 7.79 24.51 -11.55
N LYS A 468 8.07 23.23 -11.79
CA LYS A 468 7.86 22.59 -13.09
C LYS A 468 6.45 22.05 -13.30
N ALA A 469 5.77 21.62 -12.24
CA ALA A 469 4.43 21.02 -12.37
C ALA A 469 3.49 21.38 -11.21
N GLY A 470 3.99 21.40 -9.97
CA GLY A 470 3.14 21.61 -8.78
C GLY A 470 2.36 22.93 -8.77
N PHE A 471 2.83 23.98 -9.45
CA PHE A 471 2.12 25.25 -9.61
C PHE A 471 0.74 25.11 -10.27
N LEU A 472 0.49 24.04 -11.02
CA LEU A 472 -0.80 23.76 -11.65
C LEU A 472 -1.91 23.53 -10.61
N LEU A 473 -1.57 22.98 -9.44
CA LEU A 473 -2.50 22.82 -8.33
C LEU A 473 -3.01 24.17 -7.81
N ASP A 474 -2.12 25.17 -7.75
CA ASP A 474 -2.47 26.53 -7.31
C ASP A 474 -3.36 27.22 -8.36
N ARG A 475 -3.13 26.92 -9.64
CA ARG A 475 -3.99 27.30 -10.78
C ARG A 475 -5.28 26.49 -10.91
N GLN A 476 -5.61 25.67 -9.92
CA GLN A 476 -6.84 24.89 -9.88
C GLN A 476 -6.95 23.82 -10.98
N PHE A 477 -5.82 23.29 -11.46
CA PHE A 477 -5.78 22.11 -12.32
C PHE A 477 -5.38 20.86 -11.53
N PRO A 478 -5.99 19.69 -11.77
CA PRO A 478 -5.51 18.44 -11.20
C PRO A 478 -4.13 18.08 -11.75
N LEU A 479 -3.26 17.59 -10.87
CA LEU A 479 -1.94 17.08 -11.21
C LEU A 479 -1.84 15.62 -10.75
N PHE A 480 -1.57 14.73 -11.70
CA PHE A 480 -1.47 13.29 -11.52
C PHE A 480 0.01 12.87 -11.56
N LEU A 481 0.52 12.31 -10.47
CA LEU A 481 1.85 11.68 -10.45
C LEU A 481 1.72 10.29 -11.10
N SER A 482 1.68 10.25 -12.43
CA SER A 482 1.35 9.06 -13.23
C SER A 482 2.43 7.98 -13.19
N GLU A 483 3.66 8.36 -12.86
CA GLU A 483 4.74 7.40 -12.59
C GLU A 483 5.69 7.89 -11.50
N PHE A 484 5.88 7.02 -10.51
CA PHE A 484 6.94 7.08 -9.52
C PHE A 484 7.13 5.67 -8.94
N GLY A 485 8.32 5.37 -8.45
CA GLY A 485 8.60 4.04 -7.94
C GLY A 485 10.05 3.87 -7.49
N ILE A 486 10.33 2.69 -6.94
CA ILE A 486 11.64 2.29 -6.44
C ILE A 486 11.89 0.82 -6.69
N ASP A 487 13.16 0.43 -6.71
CA ASP A 487 13.58 -0.96 -6.60
C ASP A 487 13.02 -1.59 -5.31
N GLN A 488 12.04 -2.47 -5.47
CA GLN A 488 11.31 -3.11 -4.39
C GLN A 488 12.15 -4.12 -3.60
N ARG A 489 13.34 -4.50 -4.10
CA ARG A 489 14.30 -5.31 -3.34
C ARG A 489 14.93 -4.54 -2.19
N GLY A 490 14.83 -3.21 -2.20
CA GLY A 490 15.35 -2.33 -1.14
C GLY A 490 16.87 -2.14 -1.15
N VAL A 491 17.54 -2.58 -2.21
CA VAL A 491 19.02 -2.52 -2.34
C VAL A 491 19.52 -1.24 -3.00
N ASN A 492 18.65 -0.47 -3.66
CA ASN A 492 19.03 0.78 -4.31
C ASN A 492 18.93 1.96 -3.33
N GLU A 493 20.09 2.42 -2.87
CA GLU A 493 20.19 3.52 -1.91
C GLU A 493 19.55 4.83 -2.40
N ARG A 494 19.72 5.18 -3.68
CA ARG A 494 19.17 6.43 -4.24
C ARG A 494 17.65 6.42 -4.22
N ASP A 495 17.07 5.29 -4.60
CA ASP A 495 15.63 5.05 -4.57
C ASP A 495 15.08 5.13 -3.14
N ASN A 496 15.73 4.45 -2.20
CA ASN A 496 15.32 4.44 -0.79
C ASN A 496 15.27 5.86 -0.21
N ARG A 497 16.34 6.66 -0.42
CA ARG A 497 16.45 8.05 0.04
C ARG A 497 15.40 8.96 -0.61
N TYR A 498 15.16 8.78 -1.90
CA TYR A 498 14.19 9.55 -2.69
C TYR A 498 12.75 9.32 -2.21
N PHE A 499 12.36 8.07 -1.96
CA PHE A 499 10.96 7.69 -1.82
C PHE A 499 10.24 8.37 -0.66
N SER A 500 10.91 8.52 0.49
CA SER A 500 10.33 9.25 1.63
C SER A 500 10.01 10.71 1.28
N CYS A 501 10.87 11.37 0.50
CA CYS A 501 10.62 12.73 0.06
C CYS A 501 9.43 12.81 -0.90
N ALA A 502 9.34 11.87 -1.85
CA ALA A 502 8.22 11.78 -2.78
C ALA A 502 6.88 11.54 -2.07
N LEU A 503 6.85 10.61 -1.10
CA LEU A 503 5.66 10.34 -0.30
C LEU A 503 5.25 11.54 0.57
N ALA A 504 6.22 12.25 1.17
CA ALA A 504 5.94 13.47 1.93
C ALA A 504 5.31 14.55 1.04
N TYR A 505 5.81 14.73 -0.18
CA TYR A 505 5.28 15.67 -1.15
C TYR A 505 3.88 15.27 -1.62
N ALA A 506 3.69 14.00 -1.98
CA ALA A 506 2.40 13.45 -2.41
C ALA A 506 1.34 13.56 -1.30
N ALA A 507 1.72 13.38 -0.03
CA ALA A 507 0.82 13.56 1.11
C ALA A 507 0.45 15.04 1.32
N ASP A 508 1.44 15.94 1.33
CA ASP A 508 1.25 17.38 1.55
C ASP A 508 0.39 18.03 0.45
N LYS A 509 0.72 17.74 -0.80
CA LYS A 509 -0.05 18.21 -1.97
C LYS A 509 -1.29 17.36 -2.23
N ASP A 510 -1.44 16.23 -1.54
CA ASP A 510 -2.54 15.30 -1.68
C ASP A 510 -2.80 14.94 -3.15
N LEU A 511 -1.73 14.54 -3.84
CA LEU A 511 -1.71 14.25 -5.27
C LEU A 511 -2.48 12.98 -5.58
N ASP A 512 -3.11 12.92 -6.75
CA ASP A 512 -3.52 11.67 -7.37
C ASP A 512 -2.25 11.00 -7.96
N TRP A 513 -2.14 9.67 -7.93
CA TRP A 513 -0.88 9.00 -8.29
C TRP A 513 -1.07 7.59 -8.86
N ALA A 514 -0.08 7.13 -9.62
CA ALA A 514 0.05 5.76 -10.10
C ALA A 514 1.47 5.22 -9.86
N LEU A 515 1.57 4.15 -9.08
CA LEU A 515 2.87 3.55 -8.77
C LEU A 515 3.37 2.73 -9.96
N TRP A 516 4.61 2.94 -10.36
CA TRP A 516 5.31 2.05 -11.28
C TRP A 516 6.04 0.97 -10.44
N THR A 517 5.62 -0.30 -10.45
CA THR A 517 4.62 -0.92 -11.35
C THR A 517 4.03 -2.22 -10.79
N LEU A 518 3.00 -2.81 -11.40
CA LEU A 518 2.32 -4.02 -10.90
C LEU A 518 3.13 -5.30 -11.11
N GLN A 519 3.57 -5.53 -12.34
CA GLN A 519 4.16 -6.77 -12.81
C GLN A 519 5.48 -7.09 -12.12
N GLY A 520 5.68 -8.37 -11.78
CA GLY A 520 6.96 -8.86 -11.28
C GLY A 520 7.89 -9.40 -12.35
N SER A 521 7.39 -9.61 -13.56
CA SER A 521 8.12 -10.15 -14.72
C SER A 521 7.50 -9.66 -16.03
N TYR A 522 8.27 -9.76 -17.11
CA TYR A 522 7.81 -9.56 -18.49
C TYR A 522 7.84 -10.87 -19.28
N TYR A 523 6.90 -11.08 -20.20
CA TYR A 523 7.04 -12.17 -21.19
C TYR A 523 8.31 -11.98 -22.02
N LEU A 524 8.49 -10.78 -22.57
CA LEU A 524 9.64 -10.40 -23.39
C LEU A 524 9.93 -8.91 -23.22
N ARG A 525 11.14 -8.59 -22.77
CA ARG A 525 11.62 -7.21 -22.70
C ARG A 525 13.05 -7.11 -23.20
N GLU A 526 13.28 -6.27 -24.21
CA GLU A 526 14.58 -6.06 -24.84
C GLU A 526 15.28 -7.38 -25.25
N GLY A 527 14.52 -8.35 -25.75
CA GLY A 527 15.03 -9.66 -26.17
C GLY A 527 15.24 -10.68 -25.04
N VAL A 528 14.96 -10.31 -23.79
CA VAL A 528 15.07 -11.21 -22.63
C VAL A 528 13.69 -11.70 -22.22
N VAL A 529 13.54 -13.02 -22.18
CA VAL A 529 12.31 -13.72 -21.75
C VAL A 529 12.28 -13.80 -20.23
N GLU A 530 11.09 -13.67 -19.63
CA GLU A 530 10.90 -13.77 -18.17
C GLU A 530 11.78 -12.80 -17.38
N LEU A 531 12.09 -11.63 -17.98
CA LEU A 531 12.92 -10.63 -17.33
C LEU A 531 12.23 -10.16 -16.04
N GLU A 532 12.94 -10.25 -14.92
CA GLU A 532 12.44 -9.79 -13.64
C GLU A 532 12.24 -8.27 -13.62
N GLU A 533 11.08 -7.82 -13.18
CA GLU A 533 10.82 -6.40 -12.91
C GLU A 533 11.05 -6.12 -11.43
N THR A 534 12.19 -5.50 -11.11
CA THR A 534 12.60 -5.23 -9.74
C THR A 534 11.87 -4.03 -9.13
N TYR A 535 11.28 -3.15 -9.94
CA TYR A 535 10.35 -2.11 -9.49
C TYR A 535 8.92 -2.66 -9.28
N GLY A 536 8.69 -3.91 -9.67
CA GLY A 536 7.41 -4.59 -9.60
C GLY A 536 6.94 -4.83 -8.17
N LEU A 537 5.69 -4.45 -7.89
CA LEU A 537 5.01 -4.75 -6.63
C LEU A 537 4.92 -6.25 -6.38
N LEU A 538 4.70 -7.04 -7.44
CA LEU A 538 4.62 -8.48 -7.36
C LEU A 538 6.00 -9.14 -7.52
N SER A 539 6.14 -10.33 -6.93
CA SER A 539 7.30 -11.19 -7.13
C SER A 539 7.39 -11.69 -8.58
N LEU A 540 8.56 -12.18 -9.00
CA LEU A 540 8.81 -12.72 -10.34
C LEU A 540 7.71 -13.70 -10.81
N ASN A 541 7.21 -14.55 -9.92
CA ASN A 541 6.17 -15.53 -10.18
C ASN A 541 4.73 -15.03 -9.94
N TRP A 542 4.54 -13.74 -9.67
CA TRP A 542 3.25 -13.10 -9.37
C TRP A 542 2.50 -13.63 -8.14
N ALA A 543 3.16 -14.46 -7.31
CA ALA A 543 2.51 -15.13 -6.19
C ALA A 543 2.28 -14.20 -4.99
N THR A 544 3.20 -13.26 -4.74
CA THR A 544 3.24 -12.45 -3.52
C THR A 544 3.60 -10.99 -3.79
N VAL A 545 3.25 -10.11 -2.86
CA VAL A 545 3.80 -8.75 -2.81
C VAL A 545 5.27 -8.85 -2.42
N ARG A 546 6.15 -8.35 -3.28
CA ARG A 546 7.61 -8.42 -3.13
C ARG A 546 8.10 -7.73 -1.87
N ASN A 547 7.53 -6.57 -1.54
CA ASN A 547 7.92 -5.80 -0.36
C ASN A 547 6.70 -5.22 0.39
N PRO A 548 6.14 -5.97 1.36
CA PRO A 548 4.99 -5.52 2.15
C PRO A 548 5.25 -4.23 2.93
N THR A 549 6.51 -3.98 3.35
CA THR A 549 6.90 -2.76 4.05
C THR A 549 6.79 -1.54 3.14
N GLN A 550 7.21 -1.65 1.87
CA GLN A 550 7.07 -0.55 0.91
C GLN A 550 5.61 -0.32 0.52
N LEU A 551 4.81 -1.39 0.36
CA LEU A 551 3.36 -1.27 0.15
C LEU A 551 2.68 -0.58 1.35
N GLN A 552 3.11 -0.86 2.59
CA GLN A 552 2.59 -0.17 3.77
C GLN A 552 2.87 1.34 3.72
N ARG A 553 4.01 1.77 3.17
CA ARG A 553 4.38 3.20 3.14
C ARG A 553 3.42 4.07 2.33
N VAL A 554 2.77 3.50 1.30
CA VAL A 554 1.79 4.23 0.47
C VAL A 554 0.37 4.21 1.05
N ARG A 555 0.07 3.38 2.06
CA ARG A 555 -1.32 3.20 2.56
C ARG A 555 -1.97 4.48 3.04
N ALA A 556 -1.24 5.33 3.77
CA ALA A 556 -1.80 6.59 4.25
C ALA A 556 -2.23 7.52 3.11
N ILE A 557 -1.54 7.48 1.97
CA ILE A 557 -1.81 8.32 0.80
C ILE A 557 -2.72 7.66 -0.24
N GLN A 558 -3.24 6.45 0.01
CA GLN A 558 -4.26 5.80 -0.84
C GLN A 558 -5.65 6.43 -0.67
N GLN A 559 -5.86 7.19 0.40
CA GLN A 559 -7.12 7.85 0.71
C GLN A 559 -6.96 9.37 0.61
N PRO A 560 -8.02 10.11 0.22
CA PRO A 560 -7.96 11.56 0.15
C PRO A 560 -7.82 12.17 1.56
N PHE A 561 -6.91 13.13 1.74
CA PHE A 561 -6.82 13.88 2.99
C PHE A 561 -7.81 15.04 3.03
N ARG A 562 -8.15 15.65 1.89
CA ARG A 562 -9.02 16.84 1.81
C ARG A 562 -9.78 16.89 0.48
N GLY A 563 -10.71 17.84 0.31
CA GLY A 563 -11.38 18.10 -0.97
C GLY A 563 -12.90 18.09 -0.89
N PRO A 564 -13.61 18.30 -2.02
CA PRO A 564 -15.07 18.30 -2.08
C PRO A 564 -15.68 17.04 -1.46
N GLY A 565 -16.75 17.19 -0.68
CA GLY A 565 -17.42 16.08 0.02
C GLY A 565 -16.79 15.66 1.35
N PHE A 566 -15.69 16.31 1.78
CA PHE A 566 -15.02 16.09 3.07
C PHE A 566 -15.07 17.36 3.96
N SER A 567 -16.07 18.23 3.78
CA SER A 567 -16.13 19.58 4.36
C SER A 567 -16.78 19.68 5.74
N ASP A 568 -17.31 18.57 6.29
CA ASP A 568 -18.08 18.61 7.54
C ASP A 568 -17.20 18.74 8.80
N VAL A 569 -15.87 18.66 8.63
CA VAL A 569 -14.89 18.85 9.71
C VAL A 569 -13.95 20.01 9.35
N PRO A 570 -13.71 20.97 10.26
CA PRO A 570 -12.69 21.98 10.08
C PRO A 570 -11.32 21.35 9.73
N PRO A 571 -10.52 21.95 8.83
CA PRO A 571 -9.20 21.42 8.51
C PRO A 571 -8.33 21.29 9.75
N TYR A 572 -7.68 20.14 9.88
CA TYR A 572 -6.74 19.82 10.94
C TYR A 572 -5.42 19.32 10.33
N LYS A 573 -4.42 19.09 11.18
CA LYS A 573 -3.14 18.52 10.79
C LYS A 573 -3.05 17.05 11.18
N ILE A 574 -2.43 16.25 10.31
CA ILE A 574 -1.80 14.99 10.67
C ILE A 574 -0.29 15.19 10.63
N ILE A 575 0.43 14.48 11.49
CA ILE A 575 1.90 14.51 11.53
C ILE A 575 2.38 13.22 10.88
N PHE A 576 2.56 13.26 9.57
CA PHE A 576 2.87 12.09 8.72
C PHE A 576 4.36 11.77 8.74
N HIS A 577 4.71 10.50 8.92
CA HIS A 577 6.09 9.98 8.90
C HIS A 577 6.31 9.13 7.63
N PRO A 578 6.99 9.66 6.59
CA PRO A 578 7.03 9.05 5.26
C PRO A 578 7.75 7.70 5.19
N LEU A 579 8.74 7.46 6.06
CA LEU A 579 9.47 6.20 6.10
C LEU A 579 8.59 5.03 6.57
N THR A 580 7.61 5.30 7.44
CA THR A 580 6.71 4.24 7.97
C THR A 580 5.34 4.21 7.30
N GLY A 581 4.96 5.26 6.57
CA GLY A 581 3.60 5.42 6.03
C GLY A 581 2.53 5.63 7.10
N HIS A 582 2.94 6.04 8.30
CA HIS A 582 2.08 6.19 9.48
C HIS A 582 2.15 7.64 9.99
N CYS A 583 1.37 7.95 11.01
CA CYS A 583 1.32 9.28 11.62
C CYS A 583 1.54 9.21 13.13
N VAL A 584 1.86 10.36 13.72
CA VAL A 584 1.86 10.53 15.17
C VAL A 584 0.44 10.39 15.71
N THR A 585 0.27 9.47 16.66
CA THR A 585 -1.00 9.15 17.33
C THR A 585 -0.80 9.03 18.85
N LEU A 586 -1.89 8.93 19.59
CA LEU A 586 -1.86 8.61 21.02
C LEU A 586 -1.38 7.17 21.23
N ASP A 587 -0.48 6.98 22.18
CA ASP A 587 -0.10 5.63 22.61
C ASP A 587 -1.23 5.00 23.43
N SER A 588 -1.83 3.93 22.90
CA SER A 588 -2.91 3.19 23.56
C SER A 588 -2.43 2.44 24.82
N SER A 589 -1.13 2.15 24.93
CA SER A 589 -0.54 1.39 26.03
C SER A 589 -0.12 2.28 27.21
N ARG A 590 0.13 3.57 26.95
CA ARG A 590 0.63 4.52 27.95
C ARG A 590 -0.11 5.84 27.83
N ARG A 591 -0.91 6.15 28.86
CA ARG A 591 -1.59 7.44 28.95
C ARG A 591 -0.54 8.57 28.88
N LEU A 592 -0.83 9.60 28.07
CA LEU A 592 -0.03 10.82 27.88
C LEU A 592 1.27 10.67 27.07
N THR A 593 1.54 9.54 26.41
CA THR A 593 2.64 9.44 25.44
C THR A 593 2.14 9.25 24.02
N LEU A 594 3.04 9.45 23.05
CA LEU A 594 2.75 9.39 21.62
C LEU A 594 3.47 8.22 20.94
N ALA A 595 2.89 7.74 19.86
CA ALA A 595 3.41 6.64 19.06
C ALA A 595 3.22 6.90 17.56
N ILE A 596 3.87 6.09 16.73
CA ILE A 596 3.66 5.99 15.29
C ILE A 596 2.58 4.95 15.02
N GLY A 597 1.50 5.35 14.36
CA GLY A 597 0.37 4.48 14.06
C GLY A 597 -0.52 5.02 12.94
N PRO A 598 -1.74 4.47 12.76
CA PRO A 598 -2.65 4.93 11.71
C PRO A 598 -2.89 6.44 11.73
N CYS A 599 -3.11 7.03 10.56
CA CYS A 599 -3.33 8.48 10.39
C CYS A 599 -4.76 8.92 10.76
N SER A 600 -5.17 8.58 11.99
CA SER A 600 -6.48 8.87 12.58
C SER A 600 -6.42 9.96 13.66
N GLN A 601 -5.25 10.44 14.05
CA GLN A 601 -5.14 11.47 15.08
C GLN A 601 -5.24 12.88 14.48
N ARG A 602 -6.14 13.71 15.04
CA ARG A 602 -6.29 15.12 14.68
C ARG A 602 -5.39 15.99 15.55
N TRP A 603 -4.58 16.83 14.92
CA TRP A 603 -3.72 17.81 15.57
C TRP A 603 -4.06 19.21 15.08
N ASN A 604 -3.90 20.21 15.94
CA ASN A 604 -3.90 21.62 15.56
C ASN A 604 -2.47 22.13 15.63
N PHE A 605 -2.01 22.80 14.56
CA PHE A 605 -0.77 23.56 14.59
C PHE A 605 -1.13 25.04 14.68
N ASN A 606 -0.93 25.62 15.85
CA ASN A 606 -1.42 26.94 16.22
C ASN A 606 -0.40 28.03 15.83
N ASP A 607 -0.85 29.29 15.77
CA ASP A 607 0.00 30.45 15.44
C ASP A 607 1.15 30.66 16.45
N ASP A 608 0.99 30.19 17.69
CA ASP A 608 2.03 30.21 18.72
C ASP A 608 3.04 29.06 18.60
N GLN A 609 2.99 28.32 17.49
CA GLN A 609 3.82 27.17 17.13
C GLN A 609 3.59 25.94 18.01
N THR A 610 2.47 25.85 18.73
CA THR A 610 2.13 24.64 19.48
C THR A 610 1.44 23.60 18.60
N LEU A 611 1.80 22.33 18.80
CA LEU A 611 1.07 21.18 18.24
C LEU A 611 0.14 20.65 19.33
N SER A 612 -1.15 20.83 19.16
CA SER A 612 -2.14 20.55 20.21
C SER A 612 -3.19 19.53 19.79
N LEU A 613 -3.67 18.80 20.78
CA LEU A 613 -4.79 17.88 20.71
C LEU A 613 -5.93 18.44 21.57
N THR A 614 -7.06 18.72 20.94
CA THR A 614 -8.27 19.18 21.65
C THR A 614 -9.19 18.00 21.91
N THR A 615 -9.52 17.75 23.19
CA THR A 615 -10.50 16.75 23.62
C THR A 615 -11.51 17.41 24.56
N GLY A 616 -12.75 17.60 24.09
CA GLY A 616 -13.76 18.35 24.83
C GLY A 616 -13.32 19.80 25.07
N SER A 617 -13.34 20.24 26.33
CA SER A 617 -12.88 21.56 26.76
C SER A 617 -11.38 21.63 27.07
N THR A 618 -10.65 20.50 27.01
CA THR A 618 -9.23 20.44 27.35
C THR A 618 -8.35 20.41 26.11
N SER A 619 -7.25 21.15 26.16
CA SER A 619 -6.22 21.18 25.11
C SER A 619 -4.88 20.74 25.69
N SER A 620 -4.30 19.70 25.12
CA SER A 620 -2.97 19.20 25.48
C SER A 620 -2.01 19.43 24.33
N CYS A 621 -0.78 19.82 24.63
CA CYS A 621 0.25 20.10 23.67
C CYS A 621 1.31 19.00 23.67
N ILE A 622 1.85 18.71 22.49
CA ILE A 622 3.05 17.88 22.34
C ILE A 622 4.21 18.62 23.01
N THR A 623 4.88 17.96 23.95
CA THR A 623 5.96 18.55 24.74
C THR A 623 7.19 17.64 24.75
N ALA A 624 8.35 18.21 24.48
CA ALA A 624 9.63 17.54 24.65
C ALA A 624 10.00 17.44 26.14
N VAL A 625 10.15 16.21 26.63
CA VAL A 625 10.55 15.93 28.02
C VAL A 625 12.06 16.02 28.17
N GLY A 626 12.81 15.42 27.24
CA GLY A 626 14.26 15.30 27.34
C GLY A 626 14.87 14.54 26.15
N LEU A 627 16.20 14.52 26.12
CA LEU A 627 16.96 13.81 25.11
C LEU A 627 16.76 12.29 25.23
N GLY A 628 16.41 11.62 24.14
CA GLY A 628 16.12 10.19 24.08
C GLY A 628 14.85 9.77 24.82
N MET A 629 14.07 10.73 25.35
CA MET A 629 12.88 10.45 26.14
C MET A 629 11.62 10.41 25.25
N PRO A 630 10.58 9.65 25.67
CA PRO A 630 9.27 9.70 25.03
C PRO A 630 8.70 11.12 25.01
N VAL A 631 8.08 11.46 23.89
CA VAL A 631 7.31 12.70 23.76
C VAL A 631 6.02 12.58 24.56
N ALA A 632 5.72 13.61 25.36
CA ALA A 632 4.57 13.63 26.25
C ALA A 632 3.49 14.60 25.74
N LEU A 633 2.26 14.37 26.21
CA LEU A 633 1.19 15.36 26.20
C LEU A 633 1.09 16.03 27.56
N ALA A 634 1.25 17.34 27.57
CA ALA A 634 1.09 18.19 28.75
C ALA A 634 0.05 19.27 28.49
N GLU A 635 -0.35 20.01 29.52
CA GLU A 635 -1.14 21.22 29.33
C GLU A 635 -0.40 22.20 28.41
N CYS A 636 -1.13 22.87 27.53
CA CYS A 636 -0.58 23.87 26.63
C CYS A 636 -0.11 25.12 27.41
N HIS A 637 1.08 25.05 27.98
CA HIS A 637 1.76 26.19 28.59
C HIS A 637 2.63 26.90 27.55
N ARG A 638 2.88 28.20 27.74
CA ARG A 638 3.82 28.99 26.92
C ARG A 638 5.31 28.68 27.23
N VAL A 639 5.64 27.40 27.46
CA VAL A 639 7.01 26.94 27.68
C VAL A 639 7.68 26.58 26.35
N THR A 640 8.99 26.80 26.27
CA THR A 640 9.77 26.60 25.03
C THR A 640 9.71 25.17 24.50
N SER A 641 9.54 24.18 25.39
CA SER A 641 9.47 22.74 25.04
C SER A 641 8.18 22.27 24.40
N SER A 642 7.19 23.15 24.28
CA SER A 642 5.93 22.87 23.57
C SER A 642 5.79 23.69 22.28
N LYS A 643 6.79 24.51 21.93
CA LYS A 643 6.83 25.30 20.70
C LYS A 643 7.67 24.58 19.65
N TRP A 644 7.06 24.25 18.52
CA TRP A 644 7.64 23.43 17.48
C TRP A 644 7.89 24.22 16.20
N ALA A 645 9.12 24.16 15.70
CA ALA A 645 9.53 24.78 14.44
C ALA A 645 9.86 23.71 13.39
N LEU A 646 9.53 23.99 12.12
CA LEU A 646 9.87 23.17 10.97
C LEU A 646 11.26 23.57 10.45
N LEU A 647 12.30 22.93 10.96
CA LEU A 647 13.67 23.17 10.54
C LEU A 647 13.99 22.49 9.20
N SER A 648 15.17 22.82 8.69
CA SER A 648 15.84 22.19 7.55
C SER A 648 15.26 22.55 6.17
N SER A 649 16.05 22.41 5.11
CA SER A 649 15.66 22.69 3.72
C SER A 649 14.39 21.96 3.25
N SER A 650 14.07 20.78 3.80
CA SER A 650 12.87 20.01 3.47
C SER A 650 11.63 20.40 4.29
N HIS A 651 11.80 21.19 5.35
CA HIS A 651 10.79 21.49 6.37
C HIS A 651 10.19 20.26 7.07
N MET A 652 10.90 19.13 7.12
CA MET A 652 10.42 17.89 7.76
C MET A 652 10.99 17.65 9.17
N HIS A 653 11.93 18.47 9.63
CA HIS A 653 12.46 18.35 11.00
C HIS A 653 11.58 19.15 11.96
N VAL A 654 10.62 18.49 12.61
CA VAL A 654 9.76 19.08 13.64
C VAL A 654 10.56 19.18 14.94
N SER A 655 10.98 20.39 15.30
CA SER A 655 11.99 20.63 16.33
C SER A 655 11.54 21.53 17.46
N THR A 656 12.13 21.39 18.64
CA THR A 656 11.87 22.25 19.81
C THR A 656 13.10 22.31 20.73
N LYS A 657 13.03 23.06 21.84
CA LYS A 657 14.05 23.10 22.90
C LYS A 657 13.59 22.33 24.12
N VAL A 658 14.47 21.54 24.73
CA VAL A 658 14.14 20.81 25.97
C VAL A 658 13.89 21.79 27.14
N ALA A 659 12.97 21.45 28.04
CA ALA A 659 12.66 22.28 29.22
C ALA A 659 13.90 22.46 30.11
N GLY A 660 14.18 23.71 30.51
CA GLY A 660 15.32 24.03 31.40
C GLY A 660 16.71 23.93 30.74
N GLY A 661 16.80 23.68 29.42
CA GLY A 661 18.07 23.58 28.69
C GLY A 661 18.07 24.32 27.35
N ASN A 662 19.25 24.46 26.75
CA ASN A 662 19.44 25.08 25.44
C ASN A 662 19.52 24.08 24.27
N ALA A 663 19.41 22.78 24.53
CA ALA A 663 19.52 21.75 23.50
C ALA A 663 18.29 21.74 22.59
N THR A 664 18.52 21.90 21.28
CA THR A 664 17.51 21.71 20.24
C THR A 664 17.38 20.23 19.91
N VAL A 665 16.15 19.74 19.93
CA VAL A 665 15.79 18.35 19.62
C VAL A 665 14.75 18.30 18.51
N CYS A 666 14.73 17.20 17.77
CA CYS A 666 13.75 16.89 16.75
C CYS A 666 12.91 15.69 17.17
N LEU A 667 11.67 15.63 16.69
CA LEU A 667 10.88 14.40 16.72
C LEU A 667 11.66 13.30 15.99
N ASP A 668 11.64 12.10 16.57
CA ASP A 668 12.35 10.94 16.04
C ASP A 668 11.54 9.67 16.36
N VAL A 669 11.65 8.67 15.48
CA VAL A 669 11.08 7.35 15.73
C VAL A 669 12.06 6.54 16.57
N GLY A 670 11.57 5.99 17.68
CA GLY A 670 12.34 5.12 18.56
C GLY A 670 12.85 3.87 17.84
N ARG A 671 13.85 3.21 18.42
CA ARG A 671 14.47 1.99 17.85
C ARG A 671 13.48 0.82 17.70
N ASP A 672 12.36 0.87 18.40
CA ASP A 672 11.26 -0.09 18.29
C ASP A 672 10.36 0.15 17.06
N GLY A 673 10.59 1.23 16.31
CA GLY A 673 9.79 1.62 15.14
C GLY A 673 8.40 2.16 15.49
N ARG A 674 8.08 2.34 16.78
CA ARG A 674 6.73 2.67 17.25
C ARG A 674 6.70 3.85 18.20
N SER A 675 7.66 3.97 19.11
CA SER A 675 7.69 5.06 20.08
C SER A 675 8.04 6.39 19.40
N LEU A 676 7.36 7.47 19.78
CA LEU A 676 7.79 8.81 19.40
C LEU A 676 8.69 9.39 20.50
N ILE A 677 9.93 9.72 20.16
CA ILE A 677 10.93 10.25 21.09
C ILE A 677 11.50 11.58 20.56
N THR A 678 12.32 12.25 21.37
CA THR A 678 13.10 13.42 20.94
C THR A 678 14.59 13.17 21.00
N ASN A 679 15.30 13.40 19.90
CA ASN A 679 16.77 13.27 19.79
C ASN A 679 17.38 14.55 19.24
N PRO A 680 18.72 14.74 19.32
CA PRO A 680 19.39 15.80 18.57
C PRO A 680 18.99 15.74 17.10
N CYS A 681 18.66 16.90 16.53
CA CYS A 681 18.38 17.00 15.10
C CYS A 681 19.61 16.57 14.30
N ARG A 682 19.45 15.62 13.38
CA ARG A 682 20.53 15.11 12.52
C ARG A 682 20.34 15.52 11.07
N CYS A 683 21.43 15.47 10.30
CA CYS A 683 21.39 15.60 8.84
C CYS A 683 20.68 16.86 8.31
N LEU A 684 20.77 17.99 9.04
CA LEU A 684 20.12 19.25 8.66
C LEU A 684 20.68 19.84 7.35
N GLY A 685 21.93 19.50 6.99
CA GLY A 685 22.55 19.79 5.71
C GLY A 685 23.98 19.27 5.62
N GLY A 686 24.59 19.38 4.43
CA GLY A 686 26.01 19.11 4.21
C GLY A 686 26.35 17.64 3.97
N ASP A 687 26.39 16.80 5.02
CA ASP A 687 26.87 15.42 4.93
C ASP A 687 25.94 14.53 4.07
N ALA A 688 26.48 14.03 2.96
CA ALA A 688 25.81 13.16 2.01
C ALA A 688 25.58 11.72 2.50
N ARG A 689 26.28 11.29 3.55
CA ARG A 689 26.13 9.94 4.14
C ARG A 689 25.14 9.90 5.30
N CYS A 690 24.63 11.06 5.70
CA CYS A 690 23.73 11.17 6.83
C CYS A 690 22.32 10.73 6.45
N ASP A 691 21.65 9.99 7.34
CA ASP A 691 20.27 9.53 7.18
C ASP A 691 19.30 10.33 8.09
N PRO A 692 18.43 11.18 7.52
CA PRO A 692 17.42 11.92 8.26
C PRO A 692 16.07 11.18 8.42
N GLU A 693 15.85 10.04 7.77
CA GLU A 693 14.48 9.56 7.48
C GLU A 693 13.65 9.27 8.74
N GLY A 694 14.27 8.83 9.84
CA GLY A 694 13.58 8.64 11.12
C GLY A 694 13.14 9.93 11.82
N GLN A 695 13.68 11.08 11.41
CA GLN A 695 13.32 12.42 11.92
C GLN A 695 12.48 13.24 10.94
N TRP A 696 12.09 12.66 9.81
CA TRP A 696 11.25 13.34 8.83
C TRP A 696 9.76 13.19 9.17
N PHE A 697 9.15 14.30 9.56
CA PHE A 697 7.72 14.41 9.83
C PHE A 697 7.12 15.57 9.01
N LYS A 698 6.08 15.28 8.23
CA LYS A 698 5.36 16.26 7.42
C LYS A 698 4.03 16.60 8.07
N LEU A 699 3.79 17.88 8.32
CA LEU A 699 2.48 18.38 8.77
C LEU A 699 1.53 18.48 7.57
N VAL A 700 0.70 17.46 7.38
CA VAL A 700 -0.25 17.38 6.25
C VAL A 700 -1.62 17.90 6.68
N THR A 701 -2.24 18.72 5.84
CA THR A 701 -3.59 19.25 6.10
C THR A 701 -4.64 18.24 5.67
N SER A 702 -5.56 17.91 6.57
CA SER A 702 -6.66 16.99 6.31
C SER A 702 -7.99 17.55 6.79
N SER A 703 -9.06 17.22 6.07
CA SER A 703 -10.46 17.39 6.48
C SER A 703 -11.20 16.04 6.43
N ARG A 704 -10.45 14.93 6.39
CA ARG A 704 -11.01 13.58 6.28
C ARG A 704 -11.82 13.26 7.53
N LEU A 705 -12.99 12.66 7.35
CA LEU A 705 -13.71 12.06 8.47
C LEU A 705 -12.91 10.87 9.00
N ILE A 706 -12.53 10.96 10.26
CA ILE A 706 -11.94 9.85 11.00
C ILE A 706 -13.09 9.23 11.76
N ASN A 707 -13.45 8.00 11.37
CA ASN A 707 -14.45 7.18 12.04
C ASN A 707 -13.81 6.30 13.11
#